data_AF-A0A0Q4DJA1-F1
#
_entry.id   AF-A0A0Q4DJA1-F1
#
_cell.length_a   1.000
_cell.length_b   1.000
_cell.length_c   1.000
_cell.angle_alpha   90.00
_cell.angle_beta   90.00
_cell.angle_gamma   90.00
#
_symmetry.space_group_name_H-M   'P 1'
#
loop_
_entity.id
_entity.type
_entity.pdbx_description
1 polymer ?
#
loop_
_entity_poly.entity_id
_entity_poly.type
_entity_poly.pdbx_seq_one_letter_code
_entity_poly.pdbx_strand_id
1 'polypeptide(L)'
;MAFSALSLTTTTGVQGRPFAAVLNGLQTGSTIEMSGDGSPGFSYVNGRFSSDRLPYPVSTLVFFEVRPGEGRKEWRFDIQAAGAPVLSIAPDGTTSYSGAGGAPIAQSGTASAAGAVYTVSRLLGSSSTLALISGTNSNLTLNATTGVISAASAIAVGASQTAKVSETLGDLRVDYPVVITGISAGTPTPTPGPTEVTAVSTGTAAFRALGISSERQVFPITNAADLKARSGSGAVSQVPVSVTFTGSPTAIECRSVSYDDGSEITPWSTVSTSPTGGTWTGNVPMAESPNWQRLQFRPAGGTIFATSARIGAGIVIGIEGQSQARYFIANVSSGGSVTAGDKVSAYGKAGLLETGSGGNGADASFGVQGWYQAAATASVSGTTVLGGGGSGAAAAGNALVSALNVPVAFVANAPGGRAMAYINTTSRPEALARYAETGRPNLVIMLSHGTQDVNDGTSEATYQAALETWRGWHESDANAKPRDGYMIMPLIRQTGGTTASNNAIKRAQQNFDLANADVYYAGSGYDVQLADTVHQSDTGNAVIGRRIGYAIARRLGVTIAGSLGPTMASATVADTTVSVTVDLNDGATALTNVGTSGATGTLTPAGFSVSRESDGAAVTINSVALNGANKFDLTLASAPGEAVRVRSGVGTSPGAAWIADDRPATGQSRGNPLQYDLNGIVATYTGGGTPTPTPTPTSYTQWTGPGWFDASDTAGGDVAITTLVNKRSGGGDLTRGGTGGSITSVSAAQNGRNAIRLVRDISSASAVPYLAAADNAPISTMWAGDDLPYVVLLVFKPTDTNTGYPFAASRVNGSAVDQVAYVSRNGTASSVRKKSGTASQNDVTASSANGDVVGTPIVVAIRHTGTSLDIWYNSTTKFASTVAQDTAALGTPQVFRLFAVMVGSGIQTVQKNLDFYELVIETASHSDAEIQKAITDLATKWGGSLA
;
A
#
# COMPACT_ATOMS: atom_id res chain seq x y z
N MET A 1 29.45 -2.77 -14.90
CA MET A 1 28.99 -3.57 -16.05
C MET A 1 27.68 -2.96 -16.56
N ALA A 2 27.25 -3.22 -17.80
CA ALA A 2 25.96 -2.68 -18.27
C ALA A 2 24.81 -3.51 -17.68
N PHE A 3 23.78 -2.85 -17.18
CA PHE A 3 22.57 -3.53 -16.73
C PHE A 3 21.92 -4.26 -17.91
N SER A 4 21.66 -5.56 -17.75
CA SER A 4 20.73 -6.30 -18.61
C SER A 4 19.36 -5.62 -18.64
N ALA A 5 18.70 -5.60 -19.80
CA ALA A 5 17.35 -5.05 -19.90
C ALA A 5 16.38 -5.92 -19.09
N LEU A 6 15.75 -5.33 -18.07
CA LEU A 6 14.62 -5.99 -17.40
C LEU A 6 13.42 -6.00 -18.35
N SER A 7 12.67 -7.10 -18.36
CA SER A 7 11.43 -7.23 -19.14
C SER A 7 10.36 -7.97 -18.33
N LEU A 8 9.09 -7.62 -18.57
CA LEU A 8 7.94 -8.39 -18.08
C LEU A 8 7.46 -9.36 -19.14
N THR A 9 7.02 -10.55 -18.73
CA THR A 9 6.42 -11.53 -19.64
C THR A 9 5.08 -11.10 -20.23
N THR A 10 4.37 -10.17 -19.59
CA THR A 10 3.15 -9.54 -20.13
C THR A 10 3.04 -8.10 -19.67
N THR A 11 2.62 -7.21 -20.57
CA THR A 11 2.33 -5.79 -20.32
C THR A 11 0.86 -5.45 -20.57
N THR A 12 -0.01 -6.47 -20.66
CA THR A 12 -1.45 -6.29 -20.85
C THR A 12 -2.26 -7.12 -19.86
N GLY A 13 -3.35 -6.57 -19.34
CA GLY A 13 -4.29 -7.26 -18.45
C GLY A 13 -5.71 -6.75 -18.58
N VAL A 14 -6.61 -7.11 -17.66
CA VAL A 14 -8.01 -6.65 -17.66
C VAL A 14 -8.27 -5.80 -16.43
N GLN A 15 -8.85 -4.61 -16.60
CA GLN A 15 -9.15 -3.72 -15.47
C GLN A 15 -10.11 -4.43 -14.50
N GLY A 16 -9.78 -4.40 -13.20
CA GLY A 16 -10.58 -5.05 -12.16
C GLY A 16 -10.36 -6.57 -12.01
N ARG A 17 -9.44 -7.19 -12.76
CA ARG A 17 -9.11 -8.63 -12.67
C ARG A 17 -7.68 -8.87 -12.17
N PRO A 18 -7.40 -10.03 -11.54
CA PRO A 18 -6.05 -10.38 -11.14
C PRO A 18 -5.08 -10.36 -12.32
N PHE A 19 -3.87 -9.89 -12.07
CA PHE A 19 -2.79 -9.82 -13.05
C PHE A 19 -1.58 -10.59 -12.52
N ALA A 20 -0.84 -11.29 -13.38
CA ALA A 20 0.41 -11.92 -13.01
C ALA A 20 1.42 -11.86 -14.16
N ALA A 21 2.68 -11.59 -13.83
CA ALA A 21 3.78 -11.52 -14.79
C ALA A 21 5.10 -11.98 -14.15
N VAL A 22 6.10 -12.33 -14.97
CA VAL A 22 7.45 -12.68 -14.51
C VAL A 22 8.41 -11.58 -14.94
N LEU A 23 9.27 -11.15 -14.02
CA LEU A 23 10.32 -10.18 -14.29
C LEU A 23 11.60 -10.93 -14.70
N ASN A 24 12.00 -10.78 -15.96
CA ASN A 24 13.18 -11.41 -16.53
C ASN A 24 14.37 -10.42 -16.56
N GLY A 25 15.59 -10.97 -16.52
CA GLY A 25 16.83 -10.19 -16.67
C GLY A 25 17.46 -9.72 -15.35
N LEU A 26 16.90 -10.16 -14.21
CA LEU A 26 17.41 -9.90 -12.88
C LEU A 26 18.77 -10.56 -12.67
N GLN A 27 19.77 -9.80 -12.25
CA GLN A 27 21.09 -10.34 -11.97
C GLN A 27 21.10 -10.98 -10.58
N THR A 28 21.69 -12.17 -10.47
CA THR A 28 21.85 -12.89 -9.19
C THR A 28 22.45 -11.99 -8.11
N GLY A 29 21.78 -11.87 -6.97
CA GLY A 29 22.22 -11.03 -5.84
C GLY A 29 21.70 -9.59 -5.86
N SER A 30 20.90 -9.20 -6.85
CA SER A 30 20.22 -7.89 -6.84
C SER A 30 19.04 -7.90 -5.87
N THR A 31 18.82 -6.79 -5.19
CA THR A 31 17.60 -6.55 -4.40
C THR A 31 16.62 -5.70 -5.21
N ILE A 32 15.32 -5.96 -5.05
CA ILE A 32 14.26 -5.24 -5.74
C ILE A 32 13.45 -4.49 -4.69
N GLU A 33 13.41 -3.17 -4.79
CA GLU A 33 12.42 -2.35 -4.10
C GLU A 33 11.30 -2.01 -5.09
N MET A 34 10.06 -2.03 -4.61
CA MET A 34 8.91 -1.66 -5.41
C MET A 34 8.29 -0.41 -4.80
N SER A 35 8.05 0.60 -5.63
CA SER A 35 7.10 1.65 -5.30
C SER A 35 5.95 1.56 -6.30
N GLY A 36 4.75 1.26 -5.82
CA GLY A 36 3.56 1.56 -6.61
C GLY A 36 3.42 3.08 -6.73
N ASP A 37 2.90 3.55 -7.85
CA ASP A 37 2.44 4.93 -8.10
C ASP A 37 1.23 5.36 -7.23
N GLY A 38 1.03 4.71 -6.08
CA GLY A 38 -0.19 4.79 -5.29
C GLY A 38 -1.27 3.78 -5.67
N SER A 39 -1.04 2.88 -6.64
CA SER A 39 -1.90 1.72 -6.92
C SER A 39 -1.79 0.66 -5.81
N PRO A 40 -2.79 0.48 -4.91
CA PRO A 40 -2.76 -0.62 -3.95
C PRO A 40 -2.92 -1.96 -4.68
N GLY A 41 -2.19 -2.98 -4.23
CA GLY A 41 -2.48 -4.37 -4.57
C GLY A 41 -1.54 -5.03 -5.58
N PHE A 42 -0.29 -4.60 -5.68
CA PHE A 42 0.76 -5.34 -6.39
C PHE A 42 1.73 -5.98 -5.40
N SER A 43 2.10 -7.24 -5.65
CA SER A 43 3.07 -8.00 -4.84
C SER A 43 4.14 -8.65 -5.71
N TYR A 44 5.32 -8.86 -5.14
CA TYR A 44 6.43 -9.55 -5.81
C TYR A 44 7.04 -10.61 -4.90
N VAL A 45 7.11 -11.83 -5.41
CA VAL A 45 7.72 -12.97 -4.71
C VAL A 45 8.49 -13.80 -5.73
N ASN A 46 9.79 -13.99 -5.51
CA ASN A 46 10.65 -14.89 -6.31
C ASN A 46 10.61 -14.67 -7.84
N GLY A 47 10.75 -13.42 -8.31
CA GLY A 47 10.73 -13.11 -9.75
C GLY A 47 9.33 -13.02 -10.35
N ARG A 48 8.28 -13.34 -9.57
CA ARG A 48 6.89 -13.27 -10.01
C ARG A 48 6.19 -12.08 -9.39
N PHE A 49 5.46 -11.39 -10.25
CA PHE A 49 4.63 -10.25 -9.93
C PHE A 49 3.17 -10.66 -10.00
N SER A 50 2.36 -10.22 -9.04
CA SER A 50 0.92 -10.42 -9.07
C SER A 50 0.15 -9.22 -8.54
N SER A 51 -1.09 -9.08 -8.98
CA SER A 51 -2.09 -8.16 -8.44
C SER A 51 -3.43 -8.85 -8.30
N ASP A 52 -4.19 -8.49 -7.28
CA ASP A 52 -5.57 -8.96 -7.13
C ASP A 52 -6.52 -8.27 -8.13
N ARG A 53 -6.17 -7.06 -8.59
CA ARG A 53 -6.91 -6.32 -9.62
C ARG A 53 -6.05 -5.21 -10.23
N LEU A 54 -6.06 -5.06 -11.56
CA LEU A 54 -5.55 -3.84 -12.20
C LEU A 54 -6.51 -2.67 -11.92
N PRO A 55 -6.12 -1.66 -11.11
CA PRO A 55 -7.03 -0.60 -10.70
C PRO A 55 -7.36 0.39 -11.84
N TYR A 56 -6.43 0.54 -12.79
CA TYR A 56 -6.50 1.60 -13.81
C TYR A 56 -6.35 1.05 -15.24
N PRO A 57 -6.84 1.79 -16.25
CA PRO A 57 -6.63 1.47 -17.68
C PRO A 57 -5.15 1.35 -18.08
N VAL A 58 -4.27 2.04 -17.35
CA VAL A 58 -2.83 1.82 -17.38
C VAL A 58 -2.37 1.79 -15.94
N SER A 59 -1.80 0.67 -15.50
CA SER A 59 -1.17 0.55 -14.18
C SER A 59 0.34 0.60 -14.37
N THR A 60 1.01 1.60 -13.82
CA THR A 60 2.46 1.75 -13.98
C THR A 60 3.17 1.09 -12.80
N LEU A 61 4.12 0.21 -13.14
CA LEU A 61 4.94 -0.51 -12.19
C LEU A 61 6.35 0.05 -12.19
N VAL A 62 6.80 0.55 -11.04
CA VAL A 62 8.15 1.08 -10.86
C VAL A 62 8.96 0.13 -9.96
N PHE A 63 10.08 -0.34 -10.49
CA PHE A 63 11.06 -1.14 -9.76
C PHE A 63 12.35 -0.38 -9.57
N PHE A 64 12.99 -0.62 -8.43
CA PHE A 64 14.38 -0.23 -8.21
C PHE A 64 15.21 -1.50 -8.02
N GLU A 65 16.12 -1.76 -8.96
CA GLU A 65 17.14 -2.79 -8.83
C GLU A 65 18.35 -2.17 -8.13
N VAL A 66 18.65 -2.62 -6.91
CA VAL A 66 19.85 -2.22 -6.18
C VAL A 66 20.88 -3.34 -6.30
N ARG A 67 22.02 -3.00 -6.91
CA ARG A 67 23.14 -3.92 -7.12
C ARG A 67 24.28 -3.58 -6.16
N PRO A 68 24.88 -4.59 -5.50
CA PRO A 68 26.10 -4.37 -4.71
C PRO A 68 27.21 -3.73 -5.55
N GLY A 69 27.61 -2.51 -5.19
CA GLY A 69 28.70 -1.79 -5.87
C GLY A 69 28.36 -1.05 -7.17
N GLU A 70 27.15 -1.22 -7.73
CA GLU A 70 26.72 -0.51 -8.97
C GLU A 70 25.59 0.50 -8.74
N GLY A 71 25.07 0.60 -7.51
CA GLY A 71 24.05 1.58 -7.13
C GLY A 71 22.61 1.13 -7.43
N ARG A 72 21.69 2.10 -7.48
CA ARG A 72 20.24 1.90 -7.65
C ARG A 72 19.84 2.29 -9.08
N LYS A 73 19.10 1.42 -9.77
CA LYS A 73 18.53 1.71 -11.10
C LYS A 73 17.02 1.50 -11.13
N GLU A 74 16.31 2.46 -11.71
CA GLU A 74 14.87 2.43 -11.86
C GLU A 74 14.44 1.82 -13.19
N TRP A 75 13.38 1.00 -13.16
CA TRP A 75 12.74 0.41 -14.32
C TRP A 75 11.24 0.67 -14.24
N ARG A 76 10.63 1.08 -15.36
CA ARG A 76 9.19 1.33 -15.45
C ARG A 76 8.55 0.41 -16.47
N PHE A 77 7.41 -0.13 -16.11
CA PHE A 77 6.58 -0.92 -17.00
C PHE A 77 5.13 -0.47 -16.91
N ASP A 78 4.57 -0.10 -18.05
CA ASP A 78 3.14 0.19 -18.15
C ASP A 78 2.38 -1.09 -18.48
N ILE A 79 1.41 -1.42 -17.64
CA ILE A 79 0.48 -2.52 -17.86
C ILE A 79 -0.81 -1.92 -18.40
N GLN A 80 -1.07 -2.10 -19.70
CA GLN A 80 -2.32 -1.64 -20.30
C GLN A 80 -3.44 -2.59 -19.95
N ALA A 81 -4.46 -2.08 -19.25
CA ALA A 81 -5.68 -2.82 -19.04
C ALA A 81 -6.55 -2.68 -20.30
N ALA A 82 -6.81 -3.79 -20.98
CA ALA A 82 -7.84 -3.84 -21.99
C ALA A 82 -9.17 -3.49 -21.32
N GLY A 83 -9.87 -2.48 -21.84
CA GLY A 83 -11.21 -2.13 -21.39
C GLY A 83 -12.12 -3.33 -21.64
N ALA A 84 -12.40 -4.11 -20.61
CA ALA A 84 -13.42 -5.14 -20.71
C ALA A 84 -14.79 -4.44 -20.78
N PRO A 85 -15.66 -4.79 -21.73
CA PRO A 85 -17.06 -4.40 -21.62
C PRO A 85 -17.60 -4.96 -20.31
N VAL A 86 -17.92 -4.07 -19.36
CA VAL A 86 -18.47 -4.47 -18.07
C VAL A 86 -19.93 -4.83 -18.30
N LEU A 87 -20.22 -6.12 -18.31
CA LEU A 87 -21.58 -6.63 -18.22
C LEU A 87 -22.08 -6.39 -16.80
N SER A 88 -22.91 -5.36 -16.64
CA SER A 88 -23.60 -5.10 -15.37
C SER A 88 -24.94 -5.83 -15.43
N ILE A 89 -25.17 -6.80 -14.55
CA ILE A 89 -26.48 -7.45 -14.38
C ILE A 89 -27.15 -6.78 -13.17
N ALA A 90 -28.19 -5.99 -13.41
CA ALA A 90 -29.00 -5.45 -12.32
C ALA A 90 -29.78 -6.56 -11.60
N PRO A 91 -30.23 -6.36 -10.35
CA PRO A 91 -30.96 -7.37 -9.58
C PRO A 91 -32.24 -7.90 -10.25
N ASP A 92 -32.78 -7.18 -11.24
CA ASP A 92 -33.94 -7.59 -12.03
C ASP A 92 -33.59 -8.42 -13.29
N GLY A 93 -32.31 -8.71 -13.50
CA GLY A 93 -31.81 -9.46 -14.64
C GLY A 93 -31.54 -8.62 -15.89
N THR A 94 -31.67 -7.28 -15.83
CA THR A 94 -31.27 -6.42 -16.96
C THR A 94 -29.74 -6.35 -17.09
N THR A 95 -29.25 -6.59 -18.29
CA THR A 95 -27.85 -6.48 -18.65
C THR A 95 -27.57 -5.14 -19.31
N SER A 96 -26.65 -4.35 -18.76
CA SER A 96 -26.15 -3.12 -19.37
C SER A 96 -24.64 -3.21 -19.57
N TYR A 97 -24.18 -2.90 -20.77
CA TYR A 97 -22.76 -2.81 -21.12
C TYR A 97 -22.29 -1.36 -20.96
N SER A 98 -21.28 -1.12 -20.14
CA SER A 98 -20.61 0.19 -20.05
C SER A 98 -19.16 0.07 -20.51
N GLY A 99 -18.81 0.80 -21.57
CA GLY A 99 -17.48 0.87 -22.18
C GLY A 99 -17.55 1.56 -23.55
N ALA A 100 -16.44 2.11 -24.05
CA ALA A 100 -16.39 2.89 -25.31
C ALA A 100 -16.67 2.08 -26.59
N GLY A 101 -17.01 0.79 -26.49
CA GLY A 101 -17.60 0.00 -27.57
C GLY A 101 -19.04 -0.30 -27.21
N GLY A 102 -19.99 0.34 -27.89
CA GLY A 102 -21.41 0.00 -27.78
C GLY A 102 -21.66 -1.49 -28.06
N ALA A 103 -22.83 -2.01 -27.66
CA ALA A 103 -23.24 -3.36 -28.02
C ALA A 103 -23.03 -3.60 -29.53
N PRO A 104 -22.59 -4.79 -29.97
CA PRO A 104 -22.39 -5.08 -31.39
C PRO A 104 -23.69 -4.81 -32.17
N ILE A 105 -23.73 -3.68 -32.88
CA ILE A 105 -24.90 -3.31 -33.68
C ILE A 105 -24.91 -4.21 -34.92
N ALA A 106 -26.10 -4.59 -35.36
CA ALA A 106 -26.28 -5.30 -36.62
C ALA A 106 -25.57 -4.56 -37.75
N GLN A 107 -24.66 -5.25 -38.42
CA GLN A 107 -23.97 -4.74 -39.60
C GLN A 107 -24.87 -4.93 -40.81
N SER A 108 -24.86 -4.03 -41.79
CA SER A 108 -25.70 -4.16 -42.98
C SER A 108 -24.92 -3.93 -44.28
N GLY A 109 -25.21 -4.73 -45.30
CA GLY A 109 -24.66 -4.62 -46.65
C GLY A 109 -25.74 -4.79 -47.72
N THR A 110 -25.38 -4.55 -48.98
CA THR A 110 -26.26 -4.73 -50.14
C THR A 110 -25.60 -5.58 -51.22
N ALA A 111 -26.37 -6.40 -51.93
CA ALA A 111 -25.88 -7.28 -52.99
C ALA A 111 -26.75 -7.20 -54.25
N SER A 112 -26.15 -7.08 -55.43
CA SER A 112 -26.86 -7.07 -56.73
C SER A 112 -26.62 -8.33 -57.57
N ALA A 113 -25.67 -9.19 -57.19
CA ALA A 113 -25.28 -10.41 -57.91
C ALA A 113 -24.70 -11.48 -56.96
N ALA A 114 -24.44 -12.68 -57.46
CA ALA A 114 -23.67 -13.71 -56.76
C ALA A 114 -22.19 -13.30 -56.61
N GLY A 115 -21.50 -13.79 -55.59
CA GLY A 115 -20.10 -13.46 -55.29
C GLY A 115 -19.91 -12.74 -53.95
N ALA A 116 -18.82 -12.00 -53.77
CA ALA A 116 -18.53 -11.27 -52.54
C ALA A 116 -19.54 -10.13 -52.32
N VAL A 117 -20.19 -10.12 -51.15
CA VAL A 117 -21.31 -9.21 -50.84
C VAL A 117 -21.07 -8.33 -49.61
N TYR A 118 -20.22 -8.76 -48.67
CA TYR A 118 -19.86 -7.98 -47.49
C TYR A 118 -18.50 -8.40 -46.94
N THR A 119 -17.74 -7.49 -46.34
CA THR A 119 -16.51 -7.83 -45.60
C THR A 119 -16.69 -7.46 -44.14
N VAL A 120 -16.54 -8.44 -43.27
CA VAL A 120 -16.67 -8.29 -41.82
C VAL A 120 -15.46 -7.55 -41.23
N SER A 121 -15.70 -6.46 -40.52
CA SER A 121 -14.68 -5.80 -39.69
C SER A 121 -14.46 -6.60 -38.40
N ARG A 122 -13.23 -7.03 -38.15
CA ARG A 122 -12.84 -7.76 -36.93
C ARG A 122 -12.84 -6.83 -35.71
N LEU A 123 -13.74 -7.08 -34.77
CA LEU A 123 -13.90 -6.32 -33.51
C LEU A 123 -12.87 -6.73 -32.44
N LEU A 124 -12.37 -7.96 -32.48
CA LEU A 124 -11.39 -8.51 -31.53
C LEU A 124 -9.94 -8.40 -32.05
N GLY A 125 -9.72 -7.72 -33.17
CA GLY A 125 -8.39 -7.52 -33.77
C GLY A 125 -8.04 -8.53 -34.87
N SER A 126 -6.94 -8.30 -35.56
CA SER A 126 -6.61 -9.00 -36.82
C SER A 126 -6.31 -10.50 -36.66
N SER A 127 -5.98 -10.96 -35.46
CA SER A 127 -5.68 -12.36 -35.12
C SER A 127 -6.91 -13.20 -34.75
N SER A 128 -8.10 -12.60 -34.70
CA SER A 128 -9.33 -13.31 -34.36
C SER A 128 -9.77 -14.27 -35.47
N THR A 129 -10.43 -15.35 -35.05
CA THR A 129 -11.04 -16.33 -35.96
C THR A 129 -12.50 -15.99 -36.19
N LEU A 130 -12.94 -16.03 -37.45
CA LEU A 130 -14.31 -15.75 -37.84
C LEU A 130 -15.04 -17.04 -38.24
N ALA A 131 -16.28 -17.23 -37.80
CA ALA A 131 -17.12 -18.35 -38.21
C ALA A 131 -18.55 -17.88 -38.50
N LEU A 132 -19.15 -18.42 -39.57
CA LEU A 132 -20.57 -18.22 -39.81
C LEU A 132 -21.34 -19.27 -38.99
N ILE A 133 -22.08 -18.82 -37.97
CA ILE A 133 -22.80 -19.71 -37.06
C ILE A 133 -24.13 -20.15 -37.68
N SER A 134 -24.82 -19.21 -38.34
CA SER A 134 -26.10 -19.47 -39.00
C SER A 134 -26.40 -18.38 -40.02
N GLY A 135 -27.00 -18.74 -41.15
CA GLY A 135 -27.68 -17.82 -42.04
C GLY A 135 -29.18 -18.07 -41.95
N THR A 136 -30.00 -17.05 -42.17
CA THR A 136 -31.45 -17.21 -42.41
C THR A 136 -31.74 -17.97 -43.73
N ASN A 137 -30.69 -18.36 -44.46
CA ASN A 137 -30.67 -19.12 -45.71
C ASN A 137 -29.27 -19.72 -45.96
N SER A 138 -29.23 -20.84 -46.70
CA SER A 138 -28.00 -21.55 -47.09
C SER A 138 -27.17 -20.86 -48.18
N ASN A 139 -27.61 -19.68 -48.63
CA ASN A 139 -27.04 -18.97 -49.77
C ASN A 139 -25.80 -18.13 -49.40
N LEU A 140 -25.47 -17.98 -48.11
CA LEU A 140 -24.31 -17.20 -47.64
C LEU A 140 -23.18 -18.12 -47.16
N THR A 141 -21.95 -17.77 -47.54
CA THR A 141 -20.72 -18.42 -47.05
C THR A 141 -19.76 -17.35 -46.52
N LEU A 142 -18.94 -17.68 -45.52
CA LEU A 142 -17.94 -16.78 -44.95
C LEU A 142 -16.53 -17.33 -45.19
N ASN A 143 -15.66 -16.53 -45.77
CA ASN A 143 -14.23 -16.80 -45.76
C ASN A 143 -13.65 -16.31 -44.42
N ALA A 144 -13.40 -17.24 -43.50
CA ALA A 144 -12.88 -16.94 -42.16
C ALA A 144 -11.56 -16.15 -42.16
N THR A 145 -10.73 -16.35 -43.18
CA THR A 145 -9.41 -15.73 -43.31
C THR A 145 -9.51 -14.26 -43.73
N THR A 146 -10.41 -13.95 -44.69
CA THR A 146 -10.54 -12.59 -45.24
C THR A 146 -11.70 -11.80 -44.64
N GLY A 147 -12.61 -12.44 -43.91
CA GLY A 147 -13.84 -11.85 -43.39
C GLY A 147 -14.91 -11.63 -44.47
N VAL A 148 -14.69 -12.08 -45.71
CA VAL A 148 -15.62 -11.84 -46.82
C VAL A 148 -16.80 -12.82 -46.76
N ILE A 149 -18.02 -12.29 -46.66
CA ILE A 149 -19.27 -13.01 -46.88
C ILE A 149 -19.58 -13.00 -48.38
N SER A 150 -19.87 -14.18 -48.94
CA SER A 150 -20.24 -14.36 -50.34
C SER A 150 -21.62 -15.00 -50.49
N ALA A 151 -22.40 -14.56 -51.47
CA ALA A 151 -23.68 -15.15 -51.84
C ALA A 151 -23.51 -16.14 -53.02
N ALA A 152 -24.02 -17.36 -52.90
CA ALA A 152 -23.93 -18.39 -53.94
C ALA A 152 -24.86 -18.09 -55.15
N SER A 153 -25.91 -17.29 -54.94
CA SER A 153 -26.85 -16.80 -55.94
C SER A 153 -27.33 -15.40 -55.58
N ALA A 154 -27.81 -14.63 -56.57
CA ALA A 154 -28.26 -13.26 -56.36
C ALA A 154 -29.39 -13.18 -55.32
N ILE A 155 -29.32 -12.15 -54.48
CA ILE A 155 -30.37 -11.85 -53.49
C ILE A 155 -31.46 -11.06 -54.22
N ALA A 156 -32.71 -11.54 -54.19
CA ALA A 156 -33.82 -10.86 -54.84
C ALA A 156 -33.96 -9.42 -54.34
N VAL A 157 -34.29 -8.48 -55.23
CA VAL A 157 -34.40 -7.05 -54.90
C VAL A 157 -35.42 -6.85 -53.78
N GLY A 158 -34.99 -6.17 -52.70
CA GLY A 158 -35.81 -5.93 -51.51
C GLY A 158 -35.86 -7.10 -50.50
N ALA A 159 -35.30 -8.27 -50.82
CA ALA A 159 -35.17 -9.37 -49.87
C ALA A 159 -33.90 -9.20 -49.03
N SER A 160 -33.99 -9.45 -47.71
CA SER A 160 -32.84 -9.41 -46.79
C SER A 160 -32.46 -10.81 -46.33
N GLN A 161 -31.16 -11.07 -46.28
CA GLN A 161 -30.57 -12.27 -45.71
C GLN A 161 -29.73 -11.89 -44.50
N THR A 162 -29.94 -12.52 -43.36
CA THR A 162 -29.16 -12.29 -42.14
C THR A 162 -28.19 -13.44 -41.90
N ALA A 163 -26.90 -13.12 -41.76
CA ALA A 163 -25.82 -14.00 -41.34
C ALA A 163 -25.42 -13.69 -39.90
N LYS A 164 -25.25 -14.70 -39.04
CA LYS A 164 -24.69 -14.56 -37.70
C LYS A 164 -23.21 -14.94 -37.75
N VAL A 165 -22.34 -13.97 -37.49
CA VAL A 165 -20.88 -14.17 -37.48
C VAL A 165 -20.40 -14.26 -36.03
N SER A 166 -19.60 -15.29 -35.74
CA SER A 166 -18.81 -15.43 -34.52
C SER A 166 -17.42 -14.88 -34.79
N GLU A 167 -16.89 -14.12 -33.85
CA GLU A 167 -15.49 -13.74 -33.80
C GLU A 167 -14.87 -14.20 -32.49
N THR A 168 -13.73 -14.90 -32.55
CA THR A 168 -13.11 -15.52 -31.38
C THR A 168 -11.61 -15.18 -31.29
N LEU A 169 -11.14 -14.72 -30.13
CA LEU A 169 -9.72 -14.51 -29.81
C LEU A 169 -9.41 -15.15 -28.45
N GLY A 170 -8.76 -16.32 -28.46
CA GLY A 170 -8.59 -17.12 -27.25
C GLY A 170 -9.94 -17.57 -26.69
N ASP A 171 -10.19 -17.28 -25.41
CA ASP A 171 -11.46 -17.58 -24.73
C ASP A 171 -12.54 -16.50 -24.95
N LEU A 172 -12.20 -15.37 -25.59
CA LEU A 172 -13.14 -14.28 -25.84
C LEU A 172 -13.91 -14.54 -27.14
N ARG A 173 -15.25 -14.53 -27.06
CA ARG A 173 -16.16 -14.73 -28.21
C ARG A 173 -17.18 -13.60 -28.29
N VAL A 174 -17.37 -13.06 -29.50
CA VAL A 174 -18.44 -12.08 -29.80
C VAL A 174 -19.24 -12.58 -31.00
N ASP A 175 -20.56 -12.58 -30.87
CA ASP A 175 -21.48 -12.94 -31.94
C ASP A 175 -22.23 -11.68 -32.41
N TYR A 176 -22.28 -11.40 -33.71
CA TYR A 176 -23.04 -10.27 -34.26
C TYR A 176 -23.76 -10.62 -35.57
N PRO A 177 -24.94 -10.04 -35.82
CA PRO A 177 -25.67 -10.24 -37.07
C PRO A 177 -25.16 -9.30 -38.18
N VAL A 178 -25.15 -9.82 -39.41
CA VAL A 178 -24.87 -9.11 -40.67
C VAL A 178 -26.07 -9.29 -41.60
N VAL A 179 -26.76 -8.20 -41.94
CA VAL A 179 -27.95 -8.21 -42.81
C VAL A 179 -27.57 -7.75 -44.21
N ILE A 180 -27.83 -8.56 -45.22
CA ILE A 180 -27.50 -8.29 -46.63
C ILE A 180 -28.80 -8.18 -47.43
N THR A 181 -29.06 -7.01 -48.02
CA THR A 181 -30.29 -6.76 -48.77
C THR A 181 -30.04 -6.76 -50.28
N GLY A 182 -30.88 -7.47 -51.03
CA GLY A 182 -30.83 -7.49 -52.48
C GLY A 182 -31.19 -6.13 -53.08
N ILE A 183 -30.38 -5.62 -54.01
CA ILE A 183 -30.64 -4.38 -54.75
C ILE A 183 -30.65 -4.66 -56.26
N SER A 184 -31.32 -3.80 -57.04
CA SER A 184 -31.40 -3.95 -58.50
C SER A 184 -30.02 -3.95 -59.15
N ALA A 185 -29.86 -4.71 -60.24
CA ALA A 185 -28.61 -4.87 -60.97
C ALA A 185 -27.95 -3.53 -61.33
N GLY A 186 -26.91 -3.19 -60.58
CA GLY A 186 -25.98 -2.10 -60.81
C GLY A 186 -24.63 -2.53 -60.26
N THR A 187 -23.55 -2.03 -60.84
CA THR A 187 -22.17 -2.36 -60.46
C THR A 187 -22.00 -2.18 -58.95
N PRO A 188 -21.74 -3.25 -58.17
CA PRO A 188 -21.64 -3.14 -56.72
C PRO A 188 -20.47 -2.22 -56.38
N THR A 189 -20.75 -1.09 -55.73
CA THR A 189 -19.70 -0.23 -55.17
C THR A 189 -19.54 -0.65 -53.71
N PRO A 190 -18.43 -1.31 -53.31
CA PRO A 190 -18.19 -1.60 -51.90
C PRO A 190 -18.09 -0.28 -51.15
N THR A 191 -19.05 -0.01 -50.27
CA THR A 191 -19.05 1.21 -49.45
C THR A 191 -18.07 1.00 -48.28
N PRO A 192 -17.03 1.82 -48.10
CA PRO A 192 -16.10 1.65 -46.98
C PRO A 192 -16.59 2.39 -45.73
N GLY A 193 -16.51 1.69 -44.59
CA GLY A 193 -16.41 2.26 -43.24
C GLY A 193 -17.73 2.38 -42.46
N PRO A 194 -17.83 1.81 -41.23
CA PRO A 194 -18.94 2.13 -40.34
C PRO A 194 -18.88 3.62 -39.96
N THR A 195 -19.98 4.33 -40.20
CA THR A 195 -20.18 5.67 -39.62
C THR A 195 -20.51 5.46 -38.14
N GLU A 196 -19.79 6.13 -37.23
CA GLU A 196 -20.18 6.19 -35.81
C GLU A 196 -21.59 6.78 -35.71
N VAL A 197 -22.58 5.96 -35.33
CA VAL A 197 -23.95 6.41 -35.07
C VAL A 197 -24.15 6.48 -33.56
N THR A 198 -24.45 7.69 -33.09
CA THR A 198 -24.84 7.99 -31.71
C THR A 198 -26.20 7.37 -31.37
N ALA A 199 -26.30 6.83 -30.15
CA ALA A 199 -27.37 6.03 -29.54
C ALA A 199 -28.83 6.21 -30.03
N VAL A 200 -29.52 5.08 -30.25
CA VAL A 200 -30.99 4.97 -30.27
C VAL A 200 -31.42 3.85 -29.32
N SER A 201 -32.33 4.17 -28.40
CA SER A 201 -32.87 3.29 -27.37
C SER A 201 -34.19 2.63 -27.79
N THR A 202 -34.23 1.29 -27.89
CA THR A 202 -35.43 0.42 -27.84
C THR A 202 -34.94 -1.04 -27.72
N GLY A 203 -35.50 -2.02 -27.04
CA GLY A 203 -36.69 -2.23 -26.21
C GLY A 203 -36.71 -3.74 -25.86
N THR A 204 -37.22 -4.09 -24.69
CA THR A 204 -36.85 -5.26 -23.85
C THR A 204 -37.40 -6.65 -24.24
N ALA A 205 -37.74 -6.94 -25.51
CA ALA A 205 -38.56 -8.13 -25.83
C ALA A 205 -37.88 -9.36 -26.46
N ALA A 206 -36.59 -9.35 -26.81
CA ALA A 206 -36.02 -10.41 -27.67
C ALA A 206 -35.16 -11.50 -27.00
N PHE A 207 -34.91 -11.46 -25.68
CA PHE A 207 -33.82 -12.27 -25.08
C PHE A 207 -34.18 -13.69 -24.57
N ARG A 208 -35.42 -14.16 -24.67
CA ARG A 208 -35.81 -15.51 -24.15
C ARG A 208 -35.61 -16.70 -25.11
N ALA A 209 -35.01 -16.52 -26.29
CA ALA A 209 -34.98 -17.56 -27.32
C ALA A 209 -33.58 -18.11 -27.70
N LEU A 210 -32.54 -17.91 -26.89
CA LEU A 210 -31.18 -18.33 -27.25
C LEU A 210 -30.63 -19.36 -26.26
N GLY A 211 -30.87 -20.65 -26.56
CA GLY A 211 -30.25 -21.78 -25.88
C GLY A 211 -28.74 -21.83 -26.14
N ILE A 212 -27.97 -21.23 -25.24
CA ILE A 212 -26.50 -21.24 -25.27
C ILE A 212 -26.02 -22.33 -24.31
N SER A 213 -25.41 -23.39 -24.84
CA SER A 213 -24.73 -24.43 -24.05
C SER A 213 -23.31 -24.63 -24.58
N SER A 214 -22.32 -23.98 -23.94
CA SER A 214 -20.93 -24.46 -23.80
C SER A 214 -19.93 -23.37 -23.33
N GLU A 215 -20.30 -22.53 -22.38
CA GLU A 215 -19.32 -21.63 -21.74
C GLU A 215 -18.76 -22.31 -20.48
N ARG A 216 -17.44 -22.40 -20.38
CA ARG A 216 -16.73 -22.84 -19.16
C ARG A 216 -16.89 -21.74 -18.11
N GLN A 217 -18.07 -21.70 -17.50
CA GLN A 217 -18.40 -20.77 -16.42
C GLN A 217 -17.61 -21.16 -15.17
N VAL A 218 -16.77 -20.25 -14.71
CA VAL A 218 -16.18 -20.30 -13.37
C VAL A 218 -17.28 -19.91 -12.40
N PHE A 219 -17.81 -20.88 -11.65
CA PHE A 219 -18.90 -20.63 -10.70
C PHE A 219 -18.32 -20.18 -9.36
N PRO A 220 -18.82 -19.06 -8.79
CA PRO A 220 -18.39 -18.64 -7.46
C PRO A 220 -18.90 -19.62 -6.40
N ILE A 221 -18.01 -20.07 -5.51
CA ILE A 221 -18.40 -20.71 -4.25
C ILE A 221 -18.92 -19.60 -3.33
N THR A 222 -20.17 -19.68 -2.88
CA THR A 222 -20.85 -18.58 -2.18
C THR A 222 -20.45 -18.42 -0.70
N ASN A 223 -19.39 -19.09 -0.26
CA ASN A 223 -18.73 -18.84 1.01
C ASN A 223 -17.47 -18.00 0.76
N ALA A 224 -17.68 -16.69 0.56
CA ALA A 224 -16.65 -15.74 0.11
C ALA A 224 -15.52 -15.44 1.11
N ALA A 225 -15.48 -16.12 2.26
CA ALA A 225 -14.45 -15.94 3.28
C ALA A 225 -13.72 -17.26 3.54
N ASP A 226 -12.44 -17.19 3.92
CA ASP A 226 -11.64 -18.34 4.33
C ASP A 226 -12.43 -19.25 5.29
N LEU A 227 -12.66 -20.49 4.87
CA LEU A 227 -13.50 -21.45 5.59
C LEU A 227 -12.70 -22.06 6.74
N LYS A 228 -13.25 -21.92 7.95
CA LYS A 228 -12.59 -22.29 9.20
C LYS A 228 -12.97 -23.72 9.54
N ALA A 229 -12.06 -24.66 9.33
CA ALA A 229 -12.25 -26.07 9.70
C ALA A 229 -11.36 -26.37 10.91
N ARG A 230 -11.92 -26.90 12.00
CA ARG A 230 -11.15 -27.45 13.13
C ARG A 230 -11.38 -28.96 13.15
N SER A 231 -10.33 -29.77 13.00
CA SER A 231 -10.40 -31.14 13.50
C SER A 231 -9.98 -31.14 14.97
N GLY A 232 -10.83 -31.68 15.84
CA GLY A 232 -10.33 -32.25 17.09
C GLY A 232 -9.68 -33.59 16.75
N SER A 233 -8.63 -33.96 17.47
CA SER A 233 -7.83 -35.18 17.25
C SER A 233 -8.69 -36.39 16.84
N GLY A 234 -8.62 -36.79 15.57
CA GLY A 234 -9.28 -37.99 15.04
C GLY A 234 -10.71 -37.85 14.51
N ALA A 235 -11.33 -36.67 14.58
CA ALA A 235 -12.63 -36.41 13.97
C ALA A 235 -12.47 -35.60 12.67
N VAL A 236 -12.97 -36.16 11.56
CA VAL A 236 -13.00 -35.48 10.25
C VAL A 236 -13.82 -34.20 10.36
N SER A 237 -13.18 -33.03 10.26
CA SER A 237 -13.88 -31.74 10.28
C SER A 237 -14.78 -31.64 9.05
N GLN A 238 -16.06 -31.38 9.26
CA GLN A 238 -17.03 -31.16 8.19
C GLN A 238 -17.07 -29.67 7.84
N VAL A 239 -16.83 -29.31 6.58
CA VAL A 239 -16.92 -27.92 6.11
C VAL A 239 -18.21 -27.73 5.32
N PRO A 240 -19.11 -26.83 5.74
CA PRO A 240 -20.28 -26.49 4.94
C PRO A 240 -19.84 -25.72 3.69
N VAL A 241 -20.26 -26.19 2.52
CA VAL A 241 -19.95 -25.58 1.22
C VAL A 241 -21.23 -25.45 0.41
N SER A 242 -21.37 -24.32 -0.30
CA SER A 242 -22.36 -24.14 -1.35
C SER A 242 -21.64 -23.86 -2.67
N VAL A 243 -21.90 -24.67 -3.70
CA VAL A 243 -21.33 -24.53 -5.04
C VAL A 243 -22.44 -24.46 -6.09
N THR A 244 -22.39 -23.45 -6.95
CA THR A 244 -23.26 -23.35 -8.12
C THR A 244 -22.64 -24.14 -9.28
N PHE A 245 -23.44 -24.82 -10.08
CA PHE A 245 -23.00 -25.58 -11.25
C PHE A 245 -24.06 -25.51 -12.36
N THR A 246 -23.65 -25.55 -13.63
CA THR A 246 -24.58 -25.66 -14.76
C THR A 246 -24.67 -27.08 -15.32
N GLY A 247 -25.81 -27.36 -15.96
CA GLY A 247 -26.09 -28.66 -16.58
C GLY A 247 -26.67 -29.67 -15.59
N SER A 248 -26.70 -30.93 -16.01
CA SER A 248 -27.21 -32.06 -15.23
C SER A 248 -26.09 -33.08 -14.99
N PRO A 249 -25.08 -32.75 -14.16
CA PRO A 249 -24.01 -33.70 -13.88
C PRO A 249 -24.58 -34.90 -13.13
N THR A 250 -24.13 -36.10 -13.50
CA THR A 250 -24.54 -37.35 -12.83
C THR A 250 -24.05 -37.41 -11.38
N ALA A 251 -22.95 -36.71 -11.07
CA ALA A 251 -22.45 -36.50 -9.72
C ALA A 251 -21.54 -35.27 -9.65
N ILE A 252 -21.40 -34.69 -8.46
CA ILE A 252 -20.35 -33.70 -8.14
C ILE A 252 -19.32 -34.39 -7.27
N GLU A 253 -18.06 -34.24 -7.66
CA GLU A 253 -16.90 -34.70 -6.90
C GLU A 253 -16.19 -33.49 -6.27
N CYS A 254 -15.62 -33.72 -5.10
CA CYS A 254 -14.79 -32.77 -4.38
C CYS A 254 -13.47 -33.42 -3.98
N ARG A 255 -12.40 -32.64 -3.97
CA ARG A 255 -11.13 -33.00 -3.33
C ARG A 255 -10.56 -31.83 -2.55
N SER A 256 -9.68 -32.09 -1.59
CA SER A 256 -8.85 -31.08 -0.96
C SER A 256 -7.42 -31.15 -1.49
N VAL A 257 -6.85 -29.99 -1.79
CA VAL A 257 -5.45 -29.85 -2.18
C VAL A 257 -4.78 -28.82 -1.29
N SER A 258 -3.48 -28.93 -1.11
CA SER A 258 -2.65 -27.91 -0.46
C SER A 258 -2.80 -26.59 -1.20
N TYR A 259 -3.00 -25.52 -0.45
CA TYR A 259 -3.11 -24.17 -0.99
C TYR A 259 -1.77 -23.68 -1.54
N ASP A 260 -0.67 -24.04 -0.88
CA ASP A 260 0.66 -23.49 -1.15
C ASP A 260 1.29 -24.06 -2.43
N ASP A 261 1.15 -25.38 -2.67
CA ASP A 261 1.79 -26.08 -3.78
C ASP A 261 0.82 -26.87 -4.69
N GLY A 262 -0.48 -26.92 -4.33
CA GLY A 262 -1.49 -27.65 -5.09
C GLY A 262 -1.41 -29.17 -4.97
N SER A 263 -0.55 -29.72 -4.10
CA SER A 263 -0.46 -31.15 -3.85
C SER A 263 -1.79 -31.72 -3.35
N GLU A 264 -2.15 -32.93 -3.77
CA GLU A 264 -3.40 -33.57 -3.36
C GLU A 264 -3.32 -34.00 -1.89
N ILE A 265 -4.32 -33.62 -1.09
CA ILE A 265 -4.42 -33.99 0.33
C ILE A 265 -5.47 -35.09 0.49
N THR A 266 -6.67 -34.87 -0.07
CA THR A 266 -7.69 -35.91 -0.21
C THR A 266 -7.93 -36.17 -1.69
N PRO A 267 -8.17 -37.42 -2.10
CA PRO A 267 -8.55 -37.73 -3.47
C PRO A 267 -9.95 -37.23 -3.78
N TRP A 268 -10.30 -37.20 -5.07
CA TRP A 268 -11.67 -36.93 -5.51
C TRP A 268 -12.66 -37.92 -4.90
N SER A 269 -13.71 -37.39 -4.28
CA SER A 269 -14.81 -38.15 -3.68
C SER A 269 -16.15 -37.54 -4.08
N THR A 270 -17.16 -38.39 -4.30
CA THR A 270 -18.50 -37.94 -4.67
C THR A 270 -19.20 -37.30 -3.48
N VAL A 271 -19.52 -36.00 -3.59
CA VAL A 271 -20.25 -35.24 -2.56
C VAL A 271 -21.74 -35.08 -2.89
N SER A 272 -22.14 -35.38 -4.14
CA SER A 272 -23.55 -35.45 -4.56
C SER A 272 -23.72 -36.45 -5.71
N THR A 273 -24.70 -37.35 -5.62
CA THR A 273 -24.92 -38.44 -6.59
C THR A 273 -26.00 -38.20 -7.64
N SER A 274 -26.64 -37.03 -7.65
CA SER A 274 -27.59 -36.58 -8.70
C SER A 274 -28.02 -35.13 -8.39
N PRO A 275 -27.10 -34.17 -8.42
CA PRO A 275 -27.41 -32.81 -8.02
C PRO A 275 -28.38 -32.16 -9.01
N THR A 276 -29.43 -31.53 -8.49
CA THR A 276 -30.45 -30.83 -9.27
C THR A 276 -30.55 -29.37 -8.81
N GLY A 277 -31.12 -28.48 -9.64
CA GLY A 277 -31.36 -27.08 -9.25
C GLY A 277 -30.17 -26.14 -9.38
N GLY A 278 -29.07 -26.56 -10.01
CA GLY A 278 -27.92 -25.70 -10.34
C GLY A 278 -27.10 -25.21 -9.14
N THR A 279 -27.39 -25.66 -7.93
CA THR A 279 -26.58 -25.38 -6.72
C THR A 279 -26.60 -26.60 -5.81
N TRP A 280 -25.43 -27.02 -5.35
CA TRP A 280 -25.28 -28.04 -4.33
C TRP A 280 -24.82 -27.38 -3.04
N THR A 281 -25.47 -27.70 -1.93
CA THR A 281 -25.04 -27.30 -0.59
C THR A 281 -24.91 -28.53 0.27
N GLY A 282 -23.77 -28.70 0.94
CA GLY A 282 -23.52 -29.85 1.80
C GLY A 282 -22.24 -29.71 2.59
N ASN A 283 -21.93 -30.73 3.39
CA ASN A 283 -20.72 -30.79 4.18
C ASN A 283 -19.66 -31.63 3.46
N VAL A 284 -18.43 -31.10 3.36
CA VAL A 284 -17.28 -31.81 2.81
C VAL A 284 -16.36 -32.24 3.96
N PRO A 285 -16.00 -33.53 4.05
CA PRO A 285 -14.99 -34.00 4.99
C PRO A 285 -13.62 -33.43 4.63
N MET A 286 -12.97 -32.78 5.59
CA MET A 286 -11.59 -32.30 5.48
C MET A 286 -10.65 -33.25 6.21
N ALA A 287 -9.65 -33.77 5.49
CA ALA A 287 -8.54 -34.44 6.15
C ALA A 287 -7.70 -33.43 6.94
N GLU A 288 -7.07 -33.90 8.01
CA GLU A 288 -6.05 -33.13 8.72
C GLU A 288 -4.89 -32.85 7.75
N SER A 289 -4.46 -31.60 7.70
CA SER A 289 -3.27 -31.22 6.93
C SER A 289 -2.50 -30.18 7.71
N PRO A 290 -1.16 -30.27 7.75
CA PRO A 290 -0.33 -29.20 8.28
C PRO A 290 -0.46 -27.94 7.43
N ASN A 291 -0.82 -28.07 6.14
CA ASN A 291 -0.94 -26.96 5.21
C ASN A 291 -2.38 -26.43 5.16
N TRP A 292 -2.47 -25.16 4.80
CA TRP A 292 -3.72 -24.62 4.32
C TRP A 292 -4.17 -25.39 3.09
N GLN A 293 -5.47 -25.59 2.97
CA GLN A 293 -6.08 -26.39 1.93
C GLN A 293 -6.98 -25.49 1.08
N ARG A 294 -7.40 -26.00 -0.06
CA ARG A 294 -8.55 -25.50 -0.82
C ARG A 294 -9.31 -26.70 -1.35
N LEU A 295 -10.63 -26.57 -1.40
CA LEU A 295 -11.50 -27.54 -2.02
C LEU A 295 -11.58 -27.25 -3.51
N GLN A 296 -11.52 -28.30 -4.32
CA GLN A 296 -11.77 -28.24 -5.75
C GLN A 296 -12.99 -29.09 -6.05
N PHE A 297 -13.87 -28.60 -6.93
CA PHE A 297 -15.10 -29.28 -7.33
C PHE A 297 -15.12 -29.52 -8.83
N ARG A 298 -15.60 -30.69 -9.25
CA ARG A 298 -15.80 -31.07 -10.65
C ARG A 298 -17.07 -31.91 -10.83
N PRO A 299 -17.65 -32.01 -12.03
CA PRO A 299 -18.57 -33.10 -12.34
C PRO A 299 -17.78 -34.42 -12.29
N ALA A 300 -18.41 -35.55 -11.98
CA ALA A 300 -17.71 -36.83 -11.93
C ALA A 300 -16.92 -37.12 -13.23
N GLY A 301 -15.60 -37.31 -13.08
CA GLY A 301 -14.67 -37.49 -14.20
C GLY A 301 -14.44 -36.25 -15.10
N GLY A 302 -14.99 -35.09 -14.75
CA GLY A 302 -14.93 -33.86 -15.53
C GLY A 302 -13.75 -32.94 -15.16
N THR A 303 -13.85 -31.67 -15.59
CA THR A 303 -12.88 -30.63 -15.25
C THR A 303 -13.32 -29.84 -14.02
N ILE A 304 -12.37 -29.23 -13.32
CA ILE A 304 -12.64 -28.38 -12.15
C ILE A 304 -13.48 -27.18 -12.58
N PHE A 305 -14.65 -26.98 -11.95
CA PHE A 305 -15.55 -25.84 -12.20
C PHE A 305 -15.57 -24.82 -11.07
N ALA A 306 -15.15 -25.22 -9.86
CA ALA A 306 -15.08 -24.34 -8.71
C ALA A 306 -13.89 -24.69 -7.80
N THR A 307 -13.33 -23.68 -7.14
CA THR A 307 -12.28 -23.81 -6.13
C THR A 307 -12.60 -22.89 -4.96
N SER A 308 -12.43 -23.36 -3.72
CA SER A 308 -12.71 -22.56 -2.53
C SER A 308 -11.60 -21.56 -2.23
N ALA A 309 -11.91 -20.60 -1.35
CA ALA A 309 -10.92 -19.85 -0.60
C ALA A 309 -10.08 -20.78 0.30
N ARG A 310 -9.16 -20.19 1.07
CA ARG A 310 -8.26 -20.92 1.96
C ARG A 310 -9.08 -21.63 3.05
N ILE A 311 -8.80 -22.91 3.28
CA ILE A 311 -9.45 -23.72 4.30
C ILE A 311 -8.37 -24.31 5.20
N GLY A 312 -8.39 -23.98 6.48
CA GLY A 312 -7.38 -24.48 7.42
C GLY A 312 -7.69 -24.14 8.86
N ALA A 313 -7.03 -24.86 9.76
CA ALA A 313 -7.24 -24.78 11.20
C ALA A 313 -6.42 -23.65 11.84
N GLY A 314 -6.62 -22.40 11.38
CA GLY A 314 -6.11 -21.20 12.06
C GLY A 314 -4.62 -21.21 12.50
N ILE A 315 -4.33 -20.43 13.53
CA ILE A 315 -3.06 -20.41 14.28
C ILE A 315 -3.31 -20.99 15.67
N VAL A 316 -2.44 -21.88 16.11
CA VAL A 316 -2.41 -22.37 17.50
C VAL A 316 -1.20 -21.74 18.19
N ILE A 317 -1.41 -21.15 19.36
CA ILE A 317 -0.36 -20.58 20.18
C ILE A 317 -0.24 -21.42 21.44
N GLY A 318 0.86 -22.16 21.55
CA GLY A 318 1.26 -22.78 22.80
C GLY A 318 1.78 -21.71 23.74
N ILE A 319 1.31 -21.67 24.98
CA ILE A 319 1.78 -20.73 26.00
C ILE A 319 2.40 -21.55 27.11
N GLU A 320 3.70 -21.44 27.27
CA GLU A 320 4.46 -22.02 28.36
C GLU A 320 4.99 -20.94 29.29
N GLY A 321 5.21 -21.31 30.55
CA GLY A 321 5.80 -20.38 31.48
C GLY A 321 5.44 -20.64 32.93
N GLN A 322 5.40 -19.56 33.71
CA GLN A 322 5.07 -19.57 35.14
C GLN A 322 3.85 -18.68 35.43
N SER A 323 3.72 -18.13 36.64
CA SER A 323 2.51 -17.41 37.09
C SER A 323 2.08 -16.29 36.13
N GLN A 324 3.03 -15.58 35.50
CA GLN A 324 2.70 -14.56 34.51
C GLN A 324 2.00 -15.13 33.25
N ALA A 325 2.44 -16.28 32.75
CA ALA A 325 1.80 -16.95 31.62
C ALA A 325 0.36 -17.39 31.98
N ARG A 326 0.12 -17.74 33.25
CA ARG A 326 -1.23 -18.01 33.76
C ARG A 326 -2.10 -16.76 33.75
N TYR A 327 -1.61 -15.60 34.21
CA TYR A 327 -2.37 -14.33 34.19
C TYR A 327 -2.66 -13.82 32.78
N PHE A 328 -1.73 -14.02 31.85
CA PHE A 328 -1.94 -13.70 30.43
C PHE A 328 -3.21 -14.35 29.85
N ILE A 329 -3.58 -15.53 30.39
CA ILE A 329 -4.71 -16.36 29.95
C ILE A 329 -5.94 -16.22 30.87
N ALA A 330 -5.75 -16.03 32.18
CA ALA A 330 -6.82 -16.13 33.19
C ALA A 330 -8.04 -15.22 32.92
N ASN A 331 -7.82 -14.01 32.39
CA ASN A 331 -8.90 -13.05 32.14
C ASN A 331 -9.75 -13.32 30.90
N VAL A 332 -9.45 -14.36 30.10
CA VAL A 332 -10.38 -14.83 29.06
C VAL A 332 -11.67 -15.38 29.69
N SER A 333 -11.62 -15.81 30.96
CA SER A 333 -12.70 -16.54 31.62
C SER A 333 -13.69 -15.68 32.42
N SER A 334 -13.35 -14.44 32.79
CA SER A 334 -14.10 -13.66 33.79
C SER A 334 -14.98 -12.54 33.21
N GLY A 335 -14.78 -12.11 31.96
CA GLY A 335 -15.37 -10.86 31.44
C GLY A 335 -16.30 -10.94 30.23
N GLY A 336 -16.40 -12.08 29.54
CA GLY A 336 -17.24 -12.18 28.34
C GLY A 336 -17.64 -13.61 28.05
N SER A 337 -18.94 -13.85 27.89
CA SER A 337 -19.42 -15.09 27.28
C SER A 337 -18.80 -15.20 25.89
N VAL A 338 -17.98 -16.23 25.66
CA VAL A 338 -17.55 -16.60 24.31
C VAL A 338 -18.79 -17.07 23.57
N THR A 339 -19.30 -16.24 22.66
CA THR A 339 -20.50 -16.57 21.87
C THR A 339 -20.13 -17.43 20.67
N ALA A 340 -21.07 -18.26 20.19
CA ALA A 340 -20.92 -18.98 18.93
C ALA A 340 -20.74 -17.96 17.78
N GLY A 341 -19.50 -17.71 17.37
CA GLY A 341 -19.16 -16.59 16.48
C GLY A 341 -17.81 -15.92 16.74
N ASP A 342 -17.13 -16.24 17.85
CA ASP A 342 -15.84 -15.62 18.17
C ASP A 342 -14.67 -16.31 17.44
N LYS A 343 -13.72 -15.52 16.93
CA LYS A 343 -12.56 -16.01 16.17
C LYS A 343 -11.39 -16.45 17.05
N VAL A 344 -11.47 -16.24 18.37
CA VAL A 344 -10.43 -16.57 19.33
C VAL A 344 -10.99 -17.56 20.36
N SER A 345 -10.29 -18.65 20.61
CA SER A 345 -10.67 -19.65 21.63
C SER A 345 -9.50 -20.00 22.52
N ALA A 346 -9.70 -20.05 23.84
CA ALA A 346 -8.72 -20.64 24.76
C ALA A 346 -9.12 -22.09 25.08
N TYR A 347 -8.20 -23.04 24.89
CA TYR A 347 -8.37 -24.43 25.31
C TYR A 347 -7.65 -24.64 26.65
N GLY A 348 -8.43 -24.90 27.69
CA GLY A 348 -7.94 -25.36 28.97
C GLY A 348 -8.77 -26.56 29.40
N LYS A 349 -8.11 -27.69 29.73
CA LYS A 349 -8.79 -28.83 30.32
C LYS A 349 -9.31 -28.43 31.70
N ALA A 350 -10.62 -28.49 31.91
CA ALA A 350 -11.20 -28.34 33.23
C ALA A 350 -10.68 -29.47 34.14
N GLY A 351 -9.92 -29.13 35.18
CA GLY A 351 -9.45 -30.08 36.19
C GLY A 351 -7.94 -30.09 36.50
N LEU A 352 -7.11 -29.32 35.81
CA LEU A 352 -5.64 -29.28 36.03
C LEU A 352 -5.06 -27.84 36.02
N LEU A 353 -5.87 -26.86 36.43
CA LEU A 353 -5.33 -25.78 37.27
C LEU A 353 -5.12 -26.43 38.64
N GLU A 354 -3.96 -27.08 38.82
CA GLU A 354 -3.65 -27.67 40.12
C GLU A 354 -3.85 -26.60 41.19
N THR A 355 -4.79 -26.87 42.08
CA THR A 355 -4.72 -26.48 43.48
C THR A 355 -3.49 -27.17 44.08
N GLY A 356 -2.30 -26.85 43.59
CA GLY A 356 -1.02 -27.18 44.18
C GLY A 356 -0.85 -26.30 45.40
N SER A 357 -1.63 -26.61 46.44
CA SER A 357 -1.46 -26.09 47.78
C SER A 357 -0.10 -26.54 48.31
N GLY A 358 0.92 -25.73 48.04
CA GLY A 358 2.24 -25.86 48.61
C GLY A 358 2.65 -24.55 49.27
N GLY A 359 2.00 -24.21 50.39
CA GLY A 359 2.52 -23.29 51.41
C GLY A 359 2.80 -21.84 51.00
N ASN A 360 1.76 -21.01 50.90
CA ASN A 360 1.59 -19.82 51.73
C ASN A 360 0.31 -19.05 51.32
N GLY A 361 -0.71 -19.16 52.16
CA GLY A 361 -1.76 -18.15 52.38
C GLY A 361 -2.54 -17.62 51.17
N ALA A 362 -3.74 -18.17 50.98
CA ALA A 362 -4.92 -17.53 50.37
C ALA A 362 -4.88 -17.15 48.88
N ASP A 363 -5.14 -18.14 48.00
CA ASP A 363 -5.95 -17.87 46.80
C ASP A 363 -6.63 -19.17 46.31
N ALA A 364 -7.76 -19.52 46.95
CA ALA A 364 -8.49 -20.78 46.74
C ALA A 364 -9.79 -20.61 45.95
N SER A 365 -9.97 -19.52 45.20
CA SER A 365 -11.27 -19.16 44.59
C SER A 365 -11.24 -18.96 43.07
N PHE A 366 -10.53 -19.81 42.33
CA PHE A 366 -10.76 -19.99 40.89
C PHE A 366 -11.35 -21.37 40.62
N GLY A 367 -12.63 -21.53 40.95
CA GLY A 367 -13.42 -22.71 40.57
C GLY A 367 -13.65 -22.74 39.07
N VAL A 368 -12.87 -23.55 38.35
CA VAL A 368 -13.08 -23.81 36.92
C VAL A 368 -14.04 -24.99 36.76
N GLN A 369 -15.34 -24.68 36.74
CA GLN A 369 -16.36 -25.54 36.14
C GLN A 369 -16.84 -24.88 34.84
N GLY A 370 -16.63 -25.55 33.70
CA GLY A 370 -17.18 -25.12 32.42
C GLY A 370 -16.29 -25.50 31.25
N TRP A 371 -16.54 -26.68 30.69
CA TRP A 371 -16.05 -27.05 29.37
C TRP A 371 -16.55 -26.02 28.34
N TYR A 372 -15.65 -25.34 27.63
CA TYR A 372 -15.99 -24.66 26.38
C TYR A 372 -15.68 -25.58 25.20
N GLN A 373 -16.55 -26.58 24.98
CA GLN A 373 -16.81 -27.06 23.62
C GLN A 373 -17.67 -26.00 22.92
N ALA A 374 -17.09 -24.86 22.57
CA ALA A 374 -17.77 -23.89 21.72
C ALA A 374 -17.37 -24.14 20.26
N ALA A 375 -18.35 -24.64 19.50
CA ALA A 375 -18.44 -24.65 18.04
C ALA A 375 -17.59 -25.67 17.25
N ALA A 376 -17.98 -26.94 17.33
CA ALA A 376 -17.77 -27.88 16.22
C ALA A 376 -18.82 -27.71 15.09
N THR A 377 -19.67 -26.67 15.10
CA THR A 377 -20.81 -26.62 14.14
C THR A 377 -21.36 -25.23 13.78
N ALA A 378 -20.83 -24.12 14.29
CA ALA A 378 -21.33 -22.79 13.93
C ALA A 378 -20.45 -22.14 12.85
N SER A 379 -21.03 -21.81 11.70
CA SER A 379 -20.35 -21.00 10.68
C SER A 379 -20.06 -19.61 11.27
N VAL A 380 -18.77 -19.33 11.53
CA VAL A 380 -18.34 -18.07 12.15
C VAL A 380 -18.29 -16.97 11.09
N SER A 381 -19.42 -16.31 10.82
CA SER A 381 -19.55 -15.17 9.90
C SER A 381 -19.33 -13.79 10.57
N GLY A 382 -19.10 -13.73 11.88
CA GLY A 382 -18.89 -12.49 12.63
C GLY A 382 -17.45 -11.97 12.63
N THR A 383 -17.31 -10.64 12.67
CA THR A 383 -16.07 -9.87 12.93
C THR A 383 -15.79 -9.69 14.43
N THR A 384 -16.59 -10.29 15.32
CA THR A 384 -16.60 -9.92 16.74
C THR A 384 -15.28 -10.26 17.44
N VAL A 385 -14.65 -9.21 17.93
CA VAL A 385 -13.45 -9.15 18.77
C VAL A 385 -13.83 -9.67 20.16
N LEU A 386 -13.02 -10.53 20.79
CA LEU A 386 -13.27 -10.91 22.19
C LEU A 386 -13.30 -9.63 23.05
N GLY A 387 -14.28 -9.53 23.96
CA GLY A 387 -14.38 -8.41 24.90
C GLY A 387 -13.02 -8.15 25.55
N GLY A 388 -12.50 -6.91 25.39
CA GLY A 388 -11.13 -6.53 25.72
C GLY A 388 -10.80 -6.45 27.22
N GLY A 389 -11.36 -7.34 28.05
CA GLY A 389 -11.23 -7.37 29.51
C GLY A 389 -9.83 -7.77 30.01
N GLY A 390 -8.78 -7.13 29.52
CA GLY A 390 -7.44 -7.23 30.10
C GLY A 390 -6.70 -8.55 29.88
N SER A 391 -7.24 -9.50 29.12
CA SER A 391 -6.49 -10.72 28.77
C SER A 391 -5.47 -10.43 27.67
N GLY A 392 -4.21 -10.84 27.91
CA GLY A 392 -3.18 -10.78 26.90
C GLY A 392 -3.39 -11.78 25.77
N ALA A 393 -3.90 -12.98 26.07
CA ALA A 393 -4.27 -13.96 25.04
C ALA A 393 -5.39 -13.43 24.14
N ALA A 394 -6.43 -12.81 24.71
CA ALA A 394 -7.48 -12.18 23.92
C ALA A 394 -6.92 -11.04 23.04
N ALA A 395 -6.08 -10.17 23.59
CA ALA A 395 -5.45 -9.09 22.84
C ALA A 395 -4.53 -9.59 21.70
N ALA A 396 -3.74 -10.63 21.95
CA ALA A 396 -2.91 -11.28 20.94
C ALA A 396 -3.75 -11.93 19.83
N GLY A 397 -4.78 -12.67 20.22
CA GLY A 397 -5.71 -13.30 19.28
C GLY A 397 -6.42 -12.27 18.42
N ASN A 398 -6.91 -11.18 19.03
CA ASN A 398 -7.58 -10.10 18.31
C ASN A 398 -6.64 -9.40 17.32
N ALA A 399 -5.39 -9.11 17.72
CA ALA A 399 -4.38 -8.53 16.83
C ALA A 399 -4.08 -9.44 15.63
N LEU A 400 -3.92 -10.75 15.86
CA LEU A 400 -3.67 -11.74 14.80
C LEU A 400 -4.87 -11.93 13.89
N VAL A 401 -6.07 -12.02 14.46
CA VAL A 401 -7.33 -12.11 13.71
C VAL A 401 -7.51 -10.86 12.84
N SER A 402 -7.21 -9.67 13.36
CA SER A 402 -7.30 -8.43 12.59
C SER A 402 -6.31 -8.39 11.44
N ALA A 403 -5.10 -8.93 11.63
CA ALA A 403 -4.04 -8.86 10.64
C ALA A 403 -4.11 -9.97 9.58
N LEU A 404 -4.49 -11.18 10.00
CA LEU A 404 -4.40 -12.38 9.17
C LEU A 404 -5.77 -12.89 8.75
N ASN A 405 -6.84 -12.41 9.39
CA ASN A 405 -8.22 -12.91 9.22
C ASN A 405 -8.39 -14.42 9.47
N VAL A 406 -7.48 -15.03 10.24
CA VAL A 406 -7.51 -16.47 10.59
C VAL A 406 -7.98 -16.70 12.02
N PRO A 407 -8.61 -17.84 12.34
CA PRO A 407 -8.88 -18.22 13.73
C PRO A 407 -7.59 -18.35 14.54
N VAL A 408 -7.65 -18.03 15.83
CA VAL A 408 -6.52 -18.22 16.75
C VAL A 408 -6.97 -19.06 17.95
N ALA A 409 -6.20 -20.08 18.30
CA ALA A 409 -6.41 -20.91 19.47
C ALA A 409 -5.21 -20.81 20.42
N PHE A 410 -5.46 -20.86 21.73
CA PHE A 410 -4.42 -20.86 22.76
C PHE A 410 -4.42 -22.17 23.54
N VAL A 411 -3.23 -22.70 23.81
CA VAL A 411 -3.02 -23.91 24.62
C VAL A 411 -1.99 -23.59 25.69
N ALA A 412 -2.40 -23.63 26.95
CA ALA A 412 -1.55 -23.23 28.06
C ALA A 412 -0.84 -24.42 28.70
N ASN A 413 0.39 -24.22 29.18
CA ASN A 413 1.07 -25.03 30.18
C ASN A 413 1.96 -24.12 31.05
N ALA A 414 1.40 -23.56 32.13
CA ALA A 414 2.03 -22.47 32.88
C ALA A 414 2.07 -22.73 34.40
N PRO A 415 2.88 -23.68 34.89
CA PRO A 415 2.98 -23.95 36.33
C PRO A 415 3.58 -22.75 37.09
N GLY A 416 2.80 -22.16 38.00
CA GLY A 416 3.23 -20.98 38.77
C GLY A 416 4.41 -21.24 39.73
N GLY A 417 5.29 -20.25 39.89
CA GLY A 417 6.38 -20.28 40.89
C GLY A 417 7.47 -21.32 40.63
N ARG A 418 7.75 -21.63 39.36
CA ARG A 418 8.74 -22.64 38.95
C ARG A 418 9.90 -22.02 38.19
N ALA A 419 11.10 -22.58 38.37
CA ALA A 419 12.29 -22.22 37.61
C ALA A 419 12.35 -22.98 36.27
N MET A 420 13.19 -22.54 35.33
CA MET A 420 13.25 -23.13 33.99
C MET A 420 13.67 -24.61 34.01
N ALA A 421 14.45 -25.01 35.02
CA ALA A 421 14.82 -26.41 35.25
C ALA A 421 13.60 -27.32 35.49
N TYR A 422 12.56 -26.83 36.18
CA TYR A 422 11.32 -27.56 36.38
C TYR A 422 10.53 -27.69 35.07
N ILE A 423 10.52 -26.63 34.26
CA ILE A 423 9.87 -26.67 32.94
C ILE A 423 10.47 -27.79 32.11
N ASN A 424 11.80 -27.80 31.99
CA ASN A 424 12.58 -28.77 31.20
C ASN A 424 12.48 -30.23 31.66
N THR A 425 12.03 -30.48 32.89
CA THR A 425 11.99 -31.83 33.46
C THR A 425 10.56 -32.28 33.72
N THR A 426 9.89 -31.68 34.72
CA THR A 426 8.59 -32.13 35.21
C THR A 426 7.43 -31.72 34.31
N SER A 427 7.43 -30.49 33.78
CA SER A 427 6.29 -30.00 32.99
C SER A 427 6.29 -30.48 31.52
N ARG A 428 7.41 -31.05 31.06
CA ARG A 428 7.62 -31.54 29.69
C ARG A 428 6.48 -32.41 29.19
N PRO A 429 6.16 -33.54 29.85
CA PRO A 429 5.27 -34.52 29.25
C PRO A 429 3.85 -33.96 29.13
N GLU A 430 3.49 -33.06 30.05
CA GLU A 430 2.20 -32.38 30.04
C GLU A 430 2.08 -31.37 28.90
N ALA A 431 3.11 -30.55 28.65
CA ALA A 431 3.12 -29.65 27.49
C ALA A 431 2.95 -30.42 26.17
N LEU A 432 3.76 -31.47 25.99
CA LEU A 432 3.75 -32.30 24.78
C LEU A 432 2.39 -32.99 24.59
N ALA A 433 1.79 -33.54 25.66
CA ALA A 433 0.46 -34.13 25.60
C ALA A 433 -0.61 -33.12 25.18
N ARG A 434 -0.58 -31.90 25.74
CA ARG A 434 -1.52 -30.83 25.37
C ARG A 434 -1.35 -30.38 23.93
N TYR A 435 -0.12 -30.33 23.40
CA TYR A 435 0.10 -30.03 21.99
C TYR A 435 -0.37 -31.13 21.05
N ALA A 436 -0.21 -32.39 21.44
CA ALA A 436 -0.71 -33.53 20.67
C ALA A 436 -2.25 -33.50 20.52
N GLU A 437 -2.98 -33.03 21.54
CA GLU A 437 -4.45 -32.87 21.50
C GLU A 437 -4.93 -31.86 20.43
N THR A 438 -4.06 -30.99 19.92
CA THR A 438 -4.44 -29.90 18.99
C THR A 438 -4.52 -30.31 17.52
N GLY A 439 -4.11 -31.52 17.14
CA GLY A 439 -4.16 -32.00 15.75
C GLY A 439 -3.23 -31.27 14.74
N ARG A 440 -2.40 -30.32 15.22
CA ARG A 440 -1.29 -29.61 14.54
C ARG A 440 -1.48 -29.11 13.10
N PRO A 441 -1.73 -27.80 12.95
CA PRO A 441 -1.42 -27.13 11.68
C PRO A 441 -0.35 -26.04 11.77
N ASN A 442 -0.42 -25.09 12.72
CA ASN A 442 0.51 -23.94 12.79
C ASN A 442 0.73 -23.53 14.26
N LEU A 443 1.76 -24.11 14.90
CA LEU A 443 2.10 -23.83 16.30
C LEU A 443 3.19 -22.75 16.37
N VAL A 444 2.89 -21.65 17.05
CA VAL A 444 3.90 -20.77 17.67
C VAL A 444 3.95 -21.16 19.15
N ILE A 445 5.13 -21.38 19.71
CA ILE A 445 5.27 -21.60 21.16
C ILE A 445 5.78 -20.32 21.81
N MET A 446 4.94 -19.71 22.63
CA MET A 446 5.26 -18.57 23.46
C MET A 446 5.76 -19.02 24.83
N LEU A 447 6.90 -18.48 25.27
CA LEU A 447 7.42 -18.66 26.62
C LEU A 447 7.34 -17.36 27.41
N SER A 448 6.71 -17.41 28.58
CA SER A 448 6.69 -16.33 29.57
C SER A 448 7.27 -16.83 30.90
N HIS A 449 8.59 -16.74 31.03
CA HIS A 449 9.34 -17.35 32.13
C HIS A 449 10.51 -16.49 32.63
N GLY A 450 10.98 -16.78 33.84
CA GLY A 450 12.28 -16.31 34.34
C GLY A 450 12.26 -15.68 35.73
N THR A 451 11.10 -15.37 36.30
CA THR A 451 11.05 -14.71 37.61
C THR A 451 11.57 -15.59 38.73
N GLN A 452 11.23 -16.89 38.75
CA GLN A 452 11.80 -17.78 39.76
C GLN A 452 13.32 -17.94 39.59
N ASP A 453 13.82 -17.99 38.35
CA ASP A 453 15.27 -18.01 38.08
C ASP A 453 15.98 -16.73 38.56
N VAL A 454 15.28 -15.59 38.59
CA VAL A 454 15.80 -14.38 39.25
C VAL A 454 15.90 -14.57 40.76
N ASN A 455 14.88 -15.14 41.41
CA ASN A 455 14.90 -15.44 42.85
C ASN A 455 16.03 -16.41 43.22
N ASP A 456 16.24 -17.42 42.38
CA ASP A 456 17.24 -18.47 42.59
C ASP A 456 18.67 -17.98 42.29
N GLY A 457 18.82 -16.76 41.75
CA GLY A 457 20.12 -16.20 41.37
C GLY A 457 20.75 -16.91 40.17
N THR A 458 19.94 -17.52 39.31
CA THR A 458 20.39 -18.24 38.11
C THR A 458 21.24 -17.32 37.23
N SER A 459 22.42 -17.82 36.81
CA SER A 459 23.31 -17.05 35.95
C SER A 459 22.75 -16.91 34.53
N GLU A 460 23.20 -15.89 33.80
CA GLU A 460 22.85 -15.67 32.39
C GLU A 460 23.13 -16.91 31.53
N ALA A 461 24.34 -17.48 31.65
CA ALA A 461 24.74 -18.67 30.89
C ALA A 461 23.90 -19.91 31.25
N THR A 462 23.58 -20.10 32.54
CA THR A 462 22.74 -21.20 33.00
C THR A 462 21.32 -21.09 32.45
N TYR A 463 20.73 -19.89 32.49
CA TYR A 463 19.38 -19.68 31.96
C TYR A 463 19.34 -19.82 30.44
N GLN A 464 20.35 -19.33 29.73
CA GLN A 464 20.47 -19.49 28.28
C GLN A 464 20.58 -20.97 27.89
N ALA A 465 21.40 -21.77 28.59
CA ALA A 465 21.47 -23.22 28.37
C ALA A 465 20.12 -23.94 28.66
N ALA A 466 19.37 -23.45 29.65
CA ALA A 466 18.04 -23.97 29.95
C ALA A 466 17.02 -23.63 28.85
N LEU A 467 17.10 -22.44 28.23
CA LEU A 467 16.32 -22.08 27.05
C LEU A 467 16.64 -22.97 25.84
N GLU A 468 17.91 -23.28 25.61
CA GLU A 468 18.31 -24.21 24.53
C GLU A 468 17.79 -25.64 24.77
N THR A 469 17.81 -26.10 26.02
CA THR A 469 17.21 -27.39 26.40
C THR A 469 15.70 -27.39 26.12
N TRP A 470 15.04 -26.27 26.49
CA TRP A 470 13.64 -25.98 26.19
C TRP A 470 13.36 -25.76 24.70
N ARG A 471 14.36 -25.59 23.84
CA ARG A 471 14.11 -25.61 22.39
C ARG A 471 14.27 -27.02 21.85
N GLY A 472 15.36 -27.69 22.23
CA GLY A 472 15.72 -29.02 21.75
C GLY A 472 14.67 -30.10 22.01
N TRP A 473 13.95 -30.03 23.14
CA TRP A 473 12.86 -30.98 23.44
C TRP A 473 11.62 -30.82 22.54
N HIS A 474 11.27 -29.62 22.06
CA HIS A 474 10.20 -29.39 21.10
C HIS A 474 10.67 -29.79 19.70
N GLU A 475 11.91 -29.45 19.34
CA GLU A 475 12.53 -29.85 18.08
C GLU A 475 12.65 -31.37 17.90
N SER A 476 12.80 -32.11 19.00
CA SER A 476 12.90 -33.58 18.99
C SER A 476 11.55 -34.31 18.96
N ASP A 477 10.44 -33.60 19.20
CA ASP A 477 9.11 -34.17 19.14
C ASP A 477 8.38 -33.66 17.89
N ALA A 478 8.06 -34.55 16.95
CA ALA A 478 7.31 -34.20 15.75
C ALA A 478 5.91 -33.63 16.06
N ASN A 479 5.37 -33.96 17.25
CA ASN A 479 4.15 -33.43 17.84
C ASN A 479 4.39 -32.27 18.82
N ALA A 480 5.66 -31.88 19.04
CA ALA A 480 6.19 -30.72 19.76
C ALA A 480 6.62 -29.51 18.91
N LYS A 481 7.28 -29.77 17.79
CA LYS A 481 7.99 -28.76 16.99
C LYS A 481 7.06 -27.65 16.46
N PRO A 482 7.28 -26.37 16.80
CA PRO A 482 6.55 -25.28 16.18
C PRO A 482 6.93 -25.14 14.71
N ARG A 483 5.95 -24.77 13.88
CA ARG A 483 6.18 -24.52 12.46
C ARG A 483 6.69 -23.10 12.24
N ASP A 484 6.12 -22.15 12.99
CA ASP A 484 6.31 -20.72 12.78
C ASP A 484 7.25 -20.08 13.82
N GLY A 485 7.85 -20.91 14.69
CA GLY A 485 8.92 -20.54 15.62
C GLY A 485 8.47 -20.40 17.07
N TYR A 486 9.37 -19.80 17.85
CA TYR A 486 9.24 -19.59 19.28
C TYR A 486 9.14 -18.09 19.57
N MET A 487 8.33 -17.72 20.56
CA MET A 487 8.15 -16.34 20.98
C MET A 487 8.53 -16.19 22.46
N ILE A 488 9.49 -15.35 22.79
CA ILE A 488 9.88 -15.05 24.16
C ILE A 488 9.16 -13.79 24.60
N MET A 489 8.27 -13.91 25.58
CA MET A 489 7.72 -12.75 26.25
C MET A 489 8.78 -12.17 27.21
N PRO A 490 9.10 -10.87 27.10
CA PRO A 490 10.13 -10.25 27.92
C PRO A 490 9.86 -10.44 29.40
N LEU A 491 10.88 -10.80 30.17
CA LEU A 491 10.81 -10.65 31.62
C LEU A 491 10.69 -9.16 31.97
N ILE A 492 9.58 -8.78 32.58
CA ILE A 492 9.27 -7.37 32.82
C ILE A 492 9.92 -6.88 34.11
N ARG A 493 9.75 -7.60 35.24
CA ARG A 493 10.24 -7.19 36.56
C ARG A 493 10.79 -8.34 37.43
N GLN A 494 11.62 -7.91 38.38
CA GLN A 494 12.20 -8.64 39.51
C GLN A 494 11.19 -8.83 40.64
N THR A 495 11.00 -10.06 41.11
CA THR A 495 10.73 -10.33 42.52
C THR A 495 11.96 -10.95 43.15
N GLY A 496 12.14 -10.75 44.46
CA GLY A 496 13.00 -11.52 45.39
C GLY A 496 14.51 -11.63 45.13
N GLY A 497 14.97 -11.59 43.88
CA GLY A 497 16.38 -11.61 43.49
C GLY A 497 17.01 -10.22 43.45
N THR A 498 18.14 -10.08 42.74
CA THR A 498 18.84 -8.79 42.56
C THR A 498 18.57 -8.17 41.18
N THR A 499 18.80 -6.86 41.03
CA THR A 499 18.77 -6.20 39.71
C THR A 499 19.73 -6.88 38.72
N ALA A 500 20.88 -7.34 39.22
CA ALA A 500 21.88 -8.04 38.42
C ALA A 500 21.35 -9.39 37.89
N SER A 501 20.71 -10.18 38.74
CA SER A 501 20.07 -11.46 38.36
C SER A 501 18.93 -11.22 37.37
N ASN A 502 18.07 -10.22 37.59
CA ASN A 502 17.01 -9.85 36.65
C ASN A 502 17.57 -9.48 35.26
N ASN A 503 18.62 -8.66 35.23
CA ASN A 503 19.27 -8.29 33.98
C ASN A 503 20.00 -9.49 33.32
N ALA A 504 20.55 -10.41 34.10
CA ALA A 504 21.14 -11.65 33.60
C ALA A 504 20.11 -12.52 32.88
N ILE A 505 18.91 -12.67 33.44
CA ILE A 505 17.82 -13.42 32.80
C ILE A 505 17.32 -12.71 31.53
N LYS A 506 17.13 -11.39 31.56
CA LYS A 506 16.74 -10.61 30.36
C LYS A 506 17.78 -10.75 29.24
N ARG A 507 19.08 -10.63 29.55
CA ARG A 507 20.15 -10.83 28.57
C ARG A 507 20.18 -12.26 28.04
N ALA A 508 19.99 -13.27 28.88
CA ALA A 508 19.89 -14.65 28.44
C ALA A 508 18.74 -14.87 27.44
N GLN A 509 17.56 -14.29 27.70
CA GLN A 509 16.43 -14.34 26.76
C GLN A 509 16.74 -13.65 25.43
N GLN A 510 17.42 -12.51 25.47
CA GLN A 510 17.82 -11.76 24.27
C GLN A 510 18.92 -12.48 23.49
N ASN A 511 19.93 -13.03 24.16
CA ASN A 511 20.98 -13.83 23.53
C ASN A 511 20.39 -15.08 22.88
N PHE A 512 19.36 -15.68 23.47
CA PHE A 512 18.66 -16.83 22.90
C PHE A 512 17.92 -16.48 21.60
N ASP A 513 17.21 -15.33 21.57
CA ASP A 513 16.63 -14.73 20.35
C ASP A 513 17.71 -14.47 19.28
N LEU A 514 18.85 -13.90 19.66
CA LEU A 514 19.96 -13.61 18.73
C LEU A 514 20.66 -14.85 18.19
N ALA A 515 20.75 -15.91 18.99
CA ALA A 515 21.43 -17.14 18.62
C ALA A 515 20.58 -18.06 17.74
N ASN A 516 19.24 -17.91 17.76
CA ASN A 516 18.32 -18.84 17.13
C ASN A 516 17.39 -18.12 16.15
N ALA A 517 17.51 -18.45 14.87
CA ALA A 517 16.77 -17.78 13.81
C ALA A 517 15.24 -17.92 13.92
N ASP A 518 14.77 -19.00 14.52
CA ASP A 518 13.37 -19.33 14.73
C ASP A 518 12.81 -18.84 16.08
N VAL A 519 13.60 -18.11 16.87
CA VAL A 519 13.16 -17.49 18.12
C VAL A 519 12.95 -15.99 17.90
N TYR A 520 11.90 -15.44 18.52
CA TYR A 520 11.54 -14.04 18.43
C TYR A 520 11.31 -13.47 19.82
N TYR A 521 11.82 -12.28 20.08
CA TYR A 521 11.50 -11.53 21.29
C TYR A 521 10.25 -10.67 21.07
N ALA A 522 9.21 -10.83 21.89
CA ALA A 522 7.86 -10.30 21.66
C ALA A 522 7.71 -8.77 21.79
N GLY A 523 8.81 -8.04 21.91
CA GLY A 523 8.86 -6.59 22.09
C GLY A 523 9.31 -6.15 23.49
N SER A 524 9.20 -4.86 23.74
CA SER A 524 9.60 -4.22 24.99
C SER A 524 8.60 -4.51 26.11
N GLY A 525 9.11 -4.72 27.33
CA GLY A 525 8.30 -4.82 28.55
C GLY A 525 8.26 -3.52 29.37
N TYR A 526 8.94 -2.46 28.92
CA TYR A 526 9.25 -1.31 29.77
C TYR A 526 8.11 -0.32 29.98
N ASP A 527 7.04 -0.34 29.20
CA ASP A 527 5.81 0.42 29.43
C ASP A 527 4.64 -0.51 29.79
N VAL A 528 4.92 -1.75 30.19
CA VAL A 528 3.86 -2.68 30.60
C VAL A 528 3.53 -2.44 32.07
N GLN A 529 2.28 -2.08 32.32
CA GLN A 529 1.76 -1.83 33.67
C GLN A 529 1.65 -3.13 34.47
N LEU A 530 2.08 -3.11 35.73
CA LEU A 530 2.01 -4.24 36.66
C LEU A 530 0.84 -4.08 37.64
N ALA A 531 0.19 -5.20 37.99
CA ALA A 531 -0.82 -5.26 39.05
C ALA A 531 -0.19 -5.36 40.44
N ASP A 532 0.94 -6.05 40.54
CA ASP A 532 1.74 -6.16 41.75
C ASP A 532 3.25 -6.00 41.44
N THR A 533 4.12 -6.49 42.30
CA THR A 533 5.58 -6.40 42.08
C THR A 533 6.10 -7.35 40.99
N VAL A 534 5.28 -8.27 40.49
CA VAL A 534 5.65 -9.38 39.60
C VAL A 534 4.80 -9.43 38.35
N HIS A 535 3.49 -9.34 38.53
CA HIS A 535 2.49 -9.69 37.55
C HIS A 535 2.02 -8.47 36.79
N GLN A 536 1.83 -8.62 35.48
CA GLN A 536 1.23 -7.61 34.63
C GLN A 536 -0.22 -7.38 35.06
N SER A 537 -0.62 -6.11 35.06
CA SER A 537 -2.03 -5.73 35.20
C SER A 537 -2.84 -6.16 33.98
N ASP A 538 -4.16 -6.10 34.06
CA ASP A 538 -5.08 -6.30 32.94
C ASP A 538 -4.71 -5.44 31.72
N THR A 539 -4.48 -4.15 31.93
CA THR A 539 -3.97 -3.24 30.88
C THR A 539 -2.64 -3.73 30.34
N GLY A 540 -1.69 -4.07 31.22
CA GLY A 540 -0.36 -4.54 30.82
C GLY A 540 -0.39 -5.84 30.02
N ASN A 541 -1.21 -6.81 30.43
CA ASN A 541 -1.45 -8.06 29.71
C ASN A 541 -2.00 -7.75 28.31
N ALA A 542 -2.96 -6.84 28.18
CA ALA A 542 -3.49 -6.44 26.87
C ALA A 542 -2.43 -5.78 25.97
N VAL A 543 -1.55 -4.92 26.52
CA VAL A 543 -0.43 -4.31 25.77
C VAL A 543 0.51 -5.38 25.25
N ILE A 544 1.03 -6.24 26.12
CA ILE A 544 2.00 -7.26 25.70
C ILE A 544 1.35 -8.29 24.76
N GLY A 545 0.06 -8.60 24.96
CA GLY A 545 -0.73 -9.43 24.08
C GLY A 545 -0.80 -8.89 22.66
N ARG A 546 -1.16 -7.61 22.48
CA ARG A 546 -1.12 -6.97 21.15
C ARG A 546 0.25 -7.07 20.50
N ARG A 547 1.32 -6.82 21.25
CA ARG A 547 2.71 -6.90 20.75
C ARG A 547 3.09 -8.31 20.30
N ILE A 548 2.74 -9.32 21.08
CA ILE A 548 2.90 -10.72 20.71
C ILE A 548 2.16 -11.01 19.40
N GLY A 549 0.91 -10.56 19.28
CA GLY A 549 0.13 -10.73 18.05
C GLY A 549 0.77 -10.04 16.83
N TYR A 550 1.28 -8.82 17.00
CA TYR A 550 2.01 -8.09 15.96
C TYR A 550 3.32 -8.78 15.56
N ALA A 551 4.09 -9.25 16.53
CA ALA A 551 5.34 -9.96 16.29
C ALA A 551 5.11 -11.28 15.52
N ILE A 552 4.09 -12.06 15.92
CA ILE A 552 3.72 -13.29 15.20
C ILE A 552 3.28 -12.98 13.77
N ALA A 553 2.44 -11.97 13.56
CA ALA A 553 1.98 -11.66 12.21
C ALA A 553 3.09 -11.11 11.29
N ARG A 554 4.01 -10.29 11.82
CA ARG A 554 5.21 -9.86 11.07
C ARG A 554 6.05 -11.05 10.67
N ARG A 555 6.22 -12.02 11.56
CA ARG A 555 6.92 -13.27 11.26
C ARG A 555 6.26 -14.07 10.14
N LEU A 556 4.95 -14.01 10.06
CA LEU A 556 4.15 -14.61 8.99
C LEU A 556 4.13 -13.76 7.70
N GLY A 557 4.98 -12.72 7.61
CA GLY A 557 5.13 -11.88 6.43
C GLY A 557 4.09 -10.77 6.30
N VAL A 558 3.32 -10.49 7.37
CA VAL A 558 2.28 -9.47 7.35
C VAL A 558 2.74 -8.20 8.05
N THR A 559 2.83 -7.11 7.28
CA THR A 559 3.13 -5.79 7.81
C THR A 559 1.91 -5.25 8.56
N ILE A 560 2.07 -5.00 9.86
CA ILE A 560 1.04 -4.37 10.70
C ILE A 560 1.57 -3.05 11.25
N ALA A 561 0.73 -2.03 11.13
CA ALA A 561 0.87 -0.77 11.85
C ALA A 561 0.64 -1.01 13.35
N GLY A 562 1.69 -0.84 14.14
CA GLY A 562 1.64 -1.09 15.58
C GLY A 562 3.03 -1.07 16.19
N SER A 563 3.12 -0.62 17.43
CA SER A 563 4.38 -0.50 18.15
C SER A 563 4.70 -1.77 18.94
N LEU A 564 5.95 -2.25 18.84
CA LEU A 564 6.45 -3.35 19.68
C LEU A 564 7.00 -2.84 21.02
N GLY A 565 6.88 -1.55 21.29
CA GLY A 565 7.44 -0.88 22.45
C GLY A 565 7.10 0.62 22.46
N PRO A 566 7.45 1.34 23.53
CA PRO A 566 7.34 2.80 23.54
C PRO A 566 8.16 3.41 22.39
N THR A 567 7.63 4.45 21.76
CA THR A 567 8.24 5.14 20.62
C THR A 567 8.81 6.48 21.06
N MET A 568 9.87 6.96 20.42
CA MET A 568 10.31 8.34 20.67
C MET A 568 9.22 9.29 20.15
N ALA A 569 8.85 10.27 20.95
CA ALA A 569 7.82 11.27 20.62
C ALA A 569 8.48 12.61 20.26
N SER A 570 9.48 13.00 21.03
CA SER A 570 10.25 14.21 20.80
C SER A 570 11.63 14.10 21.43
N ALA A 571 12.56 14.93 20.94
CA ALA A 571 13.85 15.11 21.57
C ALA A 571 14.21 16.60 21.60
N THR A 572 14.93 17.02 22.64
CA THR A 572 15.49 18.37 22.77
C THR A 572 16.94 18.25 23.21
N VAL A 573 17.80 19.16 22.79
CA VAL A 573 19.19 19.20 23.24
C VAL A 573 19.49 20.55 23.88
N ALA A 574 20.04 20.51 25.09
CA ALA A 574 20.48 21.66 25.87
C ALA A 574 21.88 21.34 26.40
N ASP A 575 22.86 22.16 26.01
CA ASP A 575 24.27 21.94 26.33
C ASP A 575 24.75 20.53 25.95
N THR A 576 25.13 19.71 26.92
CA THR A 576 25.57 18.32 26.75
C THR A 576 24.43 17.32 26.96
N THR A 577 23.20 17.74 27.21
CA THR A 577 22.09 16.82 27.53
C THR A 577 21.09 16.77 26.38
N VAL A 578 20.82 15.57 25.88
CA VAL A 578 19.71 15.28 24.97
C VAL A 578 18.57 14.66 25.78
N SER A 579 17.47 15.38 25.88
CA SER A 579 16.25 14.94 26.54
C SER A 579 15.29 14.32 25.52
N VAL A 580 15.08 13.01 25.60
CA VAL A 580 14.19 12.23 24.72
C VAL A 580 12.91 11.90 25.48
N THR A 581 11.77 12.42 25.03
CA THR A 581 10.45 12.02 25.54
C THR A 581 9.89 10.90 24.68
N VAL A 582 9.30 9.90 25.33
CA VAL A 582 8.73 8.73 24.66
C VAL A 582 7.21 8.67 24.85
N ASP A 583 6.52 8.27 23.80
CA ASP A 583 5.11 7.94 23.86
C ASP A 583 4.98 6.55 24.44
N LEU A 584 4.34 6.49 25.60
CA LEU A 584 3.98 5.24 26.25
C LEU A 584 2.69 4.74 25.61
N ASN A 585 2.67 3.47 25.20
CA ASN A 585 1.49 2.95 24.50
C ASN A 585 0.38 2.60 25.51
N ASP A 586 -0.86 2.68 25.02
CA ASP A 586 -2.00 1.97 25.60
C ASP A 586 -2.28 2.24 27.10
N GLY A 587 -2.10 3.49 27.54
CA GLY A 587 -2.49 3.94 28.87
C GLY A 587 -1.42 3.78 29.96
N ALA A 588 -0.22 3.33 29.61
CA ALA A 588 0.90 3.35 30.53
C ALA A 588 1.28 4.79 30.90
N THR A 589 1.46 5.06 32.19
CA THR A 589 1.75 6.41 32.71
C THR A 589 3.24 6.63 32.99
N ALA A 590 4.02 5.55 33.07
CA ALA A 590 5.46 5.60 33.27
C ALA A 590 6.15 4.37 32.67
N LEU A 591 7.43 4.52 32.34
CA LEU A 591 8.35 3.43 32.07
C LEU A 591 8.58 2.66 33.38
N THR A 592 8.16 1.40 33.40
CA THR A 592 8.43 0.45 34.45
C THR A 592 9.79 -0.22 34.20
N ASN A 593 10.51 -0.54 35.28
CA ASN A 593 11.70 -1.42 35.24
C ASN A 593 12.96 -0.90 34.54
N VAL A 594 13.10 0.42 34.38
CA VAL A 594 14.41 1.04 34.13
C VAL A 594 15.10 1.11 35.49
N GLY A 595 15.96 0.13 35.81
CA GLY A 595 16.44 -0.13 37.18
C GLY A 595 16.82 1.12 37.97
N THR A 596 16.11 1.41 39.06
CA THR A 596 16.34 2.56 39.95
C THR A 596 17.22 2.23 41.16
N SER A 597 17.99 1.14 41.15
CA SER A 597 18.86 0.84 42.29
C SER A 597 20.09 1.74 42.30
N GLY A 598 19.99 2.84 43.04
CA GLY A 598 21.11 3.70 43.48
C GLY A 598 21.30 4.94 42.61
N ALA A 599 21.41 6.10 43.26
CA ALA A 599 21.83 7.35 42.66
C ALA A 599 22.97 7.11 41.66
N THR A 600 22.87 7.64 40.43
CA THR A 600 23.84 7.49 39.33
C THR A 600 23.92 6.14 38.58
N GLY A 601 22.85 5.34 38.56
CA GLY A 601 22.75 4.14 37.70
C GLY A 601 22.79 4.46 36.20
N THR A 602 24.00 4.60 35.64
CA THR A 602 24.26 4.72 34.21
C THR A 602 23.77 3.47 33.50
N LEU A 603 22.67 3.57 32.74
CA LEU A 603 22.37 2.55 31.73
C LEU A 603 23.53 2.57 30.73
N THR A 604 24.05 1.39 30.37
CA THR A 604 25.06 1.30 29.32
C THR A 604 24.53 2.01 28.07
N PRO A 605 25.30 2.86 27.36
CA PRO A 605 24.83 3.65 26.22
C PRO A 605 24.22 2.86 25.04
N ALA A 606 24.22 1.52 25.11
CA ALA A 606 23.91 0.55 24.05
C ALA A 606 22.44 0.54 23.57
N GLY A 607 21.66 1.59 23.83
CA GLY A 607 20.30 1.74 23.34
C GLY A 607 20.05 2.97 22.46
N PHE A 608 20.95 3.95 22.45
CA PHE A 608 20.76 5.18 21.69
C PHE A 608 21.99 5.48 20.82
N SER A 609 21.75 6.12 19.68
CA SER A 609 22.82 6.81 18.95
C SER A 609 22.41 8.26 18.73
N VAL A 610 23.37 9.16 18.85
CA VAL A 610 23.21 10.58 18.57
C VAL A 610 24.18 10.93 17.46
N SER A 611 23.72 11.65 16.44
CA SER A 611 24.57 12.19 15.37
C SER A 611 24.21 13.65 15.12
N ARG A 612 25.17 14.46 14.68
CA ARG A 612 24.90 15.84 14.26
C ARG A 612 24.00 15.84 13.03
N GLU A 613 23.07 16.79 12.97
CA GLU A 613 22.12 16.84 11.83
C GLU A 613 22.79 17.39 10.56
N SER A 614 23.76 18.30 10.68
CA SER A 614 24.42 18.93 9.54
C SER A 614 25.30 17.98 8.71
N ASP A 615 26.00 17.05 9.37
CA ASP A 615 27.01 16.19 8.72
C ASP A 615 26.89 14.70 9.05
N GLY A 616 25.95 14.31 9.92
CA GLY A 616 25.73 12.94 10.33
C GLY A 616 26.84 12.35 11.21
N ALA A 617 27.82 13.13 11.66
CA ALA A 617 28.89 12.63 12.52
C ALA A 617 28.34 12.16 13.87
N ALA A 618 28.78 10.99 14.33
CA ALA A 618 28.37 10.42 15.61
C ALA A 618 28.83 11.29 16.79
N VAL A 619 27.95 11.50 17.76
CA VAL A 619 28.22 12.18 19.02
C VAL A 619 28.25 11.14 20.14
N THR A 620 29.35 11.09 20.89
CA THR A 620 29.53 10.13 21.98
C THR A 620 28.56 10.39 23.12
N ILE A 621 27.86 9.34 23.55
CA ILE A 621 26.98 9.35 24.73
C ILE A 621 27.79 8.80 25.92
N ASN A 622 27.98 9.61 26.96
CA ASN A 622 28.65 9.21 28.19
C ASN A 622 27.73 8.42 29.13
N SER A 623 26.46 8.84 29.24
CA SER A 623 25.49 8.20 30.11
C SER A 623 24.06 8.38 29.62
N VAL A 624 23.19 7.46 30.06
CA VAL A 624 21.75 7.53 29.85
C VAL A 624 21.08 7.42 31.21
N ALA A 625 20.21 8.37 31.52
CA ALA A 625 19.43 8.41 32.75
C ALA A 625 17.93 8.51 32.43
N LEU A 626 17.08 7.91 33.26
CA LEU A 626 15.64 8.15 33.20
C LEU A 626 15.32 9.40 34.05
N ASN A 627 14.78 10.45 33.43
CA ASN A 627 14.41 11.70 34.09
C ASN A 627 12.90 11.94 34.03
N GLY A 628 12.16 11.26 34.89
CA GLY A 628 10.70 11.32 34.96
C GLY A 628 10.04 10.03 34.46
N ALA A 629 8.74 10.11 34.20
CA ALA A 629 7.94 8.92 33.89
C ALA A 629 8.21 8.35 32.49
N ASN A 630 8.44 9.19 31.49
CA ASN A 630 8.55 8.79 30.08
C ASN A 630 9.67 9.53 29.34
N LYS A 631 10.75 9.86 30.04
CA LYS A 631 11.81 10.72 29.49
C LYS A 631 13.19 10.19 29.83
N PHE A 632 14.05 10.08 28.83
CA PHE A 632 15.47 9.76 28.96
C PHE A 632 16.31 11.02 28.77
N ASP A 633 17.31 11.20 29.61
CA ASP A 633 18.37 12.19 29.41
C ASP A 633 19.66 11.46 29.01
N LEU A 634 20.14 11.76 27.82
CA LEU A 634 21.41 11.28 27.28
C LEU A 634 22.46 12.36 27.55
N THR A 635 23.45 12.09 28.39
CA THR A 635 24.58 13.01 28.60
C THR A 635 25.64 12.73 27.54
N LEU A 636 25.89 13.69 26.66
CA LEU A 636 26.89 13.66 25.61
C LEU A 636 28.28 14.01 26.16
N ALA A 637 29.32 13.57 25.45
CA ALA A 637 30.71 13.89 25.79
C ALA A 637 31.07 15.37 25.62
N SER A 638 30.38 16.06 24.70
CA SER A 638 30.54 17.49 24.44
C SER A 638 29.23 18.07 23.91
N ALA A 639 29.04 19.38 24.07
CA ALA A 639 27.87 20.06 23.54
C ALA A 639 27.96 20.06 22.01
N PRO A 640 26.90 19.64 21.29
CA PRO A 640 26.97 19.51 19.84
C PRO A 640 26.99 20.88 19.13
N GLY A 641 26.50 21.94 19.79
CA GLY A 641 26.42 23.30 19.23
C GLY A 641 25.36 23.46 18.14
N GLU A 642 24.60 22.42 17.84
CA GLU A 642 23.58 22.37 16.79
C GLU A 642 22.53 21.29 17.10
N ALA A 643 21.52 21.18 16.24
CA ALA A 643 20.53 20.12 16.32
C ALA A 643 21.18 18.75 16.08
N VAL A 644 20.70 17.72 16.80
CA VAL A 644 21.20 16.36 16.69
C VAL A 644 20.08 15.39 16.35
N ARG A 645 20.38 14.37 15.55
CA ARG A 645 19.48 13.25 15.30
C ARG A 645 19.70 12.16 16.33
N VAL A 646 18.62 11.75 16.99
CA VAL A 646 18.61 10.67 17.97
C VAL A 646 17.93 9.46 17.36
N ARG A 647 18.57 8.29 17.40
CA ARG A 647 17.97 7.01 17.01
C ARG A 647 17.93 6.06 18.20
N SER A 648 16.87 5.26 18.28
CA SER A 648 16.69 4.21 19.28
C SER A 648 17.08 2.85 18.70
N GLY A 649 17.80 2.05 19.49
CA GLY A 649 18.07 0.62 19.28
C GLY A 649 19.35 0.32 18.51
N VAL A 650 20.24 1.30 18.35
CA VAL A 650 21.46 1.19 17.56
C VAL A 650 22.68 0.90 18.46
N GLY A 651 23.45 -0.14 18.10
CA GLY A 651 24.73 -0.59 18.69
C GLY A 651 25.65 -1.15 17.60
N THR A 652 26.95 -1.29 17.86
CA THR A 652 28.05 -1.02 16.90
C THR A 652 28.18 -1.90 15.63
N SER A 653 27.31 -1.72 14.63
CA SER A 653 27.66 -1.50 13.20
C SER A 653 26.40 -1.55 12.31
N PRO A 654 26.03 -0.47 11.59
CA PRO A 654 24.89 -0.48 10.67
C PRO A 654 25.34 -0.81 9.24
N GLY A 655 24.67 -1.76 8.58
CA GLY A 655 24.88 -2.08 7.17
C GLY A 655 23.59 -2.57 6.52
N ALA A 656 23.10 -1.85 5.51
CA ALA A 656 21.76 -1.77 4.88
C ALA A 656 20.88 -3.04 4.58
N ALA A 657 21.10 -4.22 5.18
CA ALA A 657 20.30 -5.43 4.93
C ALA A 657 19.13 -5.68 5.92
N TRP A 658 18.75 -4.68 6.74
CA TRP A 658 17.96 -4.88 7.98
C TRP A 658 16.43 -4.85 7.82
N ILE A 659 15.89 -4.64 6.62
CA ILE A 659 14.48 -4.23 6.45
C ILE A 659 13.50 -5.42 6.31
N ALA A 660 13.97 -6.65 6.20
CA ALA A 660 13.08 -7.82 6.02
C ALA A 660 13.16 -8.89 7.12
N ASP A 661 14.13 -8.82 8.04
CA ASP A 661 14.29 -9.80 9.11
C ASP A 661 14.57 -9.05 10.41
N ASP A 662 13.70 -9.23 11.40
CA ASP A 662 13.78 -8.62 12.74
C ASP A 662 14.96 -9.23 13.56
N ARG A 663 16.10 -9.52 12.93
CA ARG A 663 17.30 -10.12 13.54
C ARG A 663 18.53 -9.23 13.36
N PRO A 664 19.28 -8.97 14.44
CA PRO A 664 20.63 -8.45 14.33
C PRO A 664 21.61 -9.43 13.70
N ALA A 665 22.57 -8.89 12.94
CA ALA A 665 23.81 -9.59 12.67
C ALA A 665 24.49 -9.97 14.00
N THR A 666 25.07 -11.17 14.02
CA THR A 666 25.65 -11.85 15.18
C THR A 666 26.51 -10.91 16.06
N GLY A 667 26.13 -10.76 17.33
CA GLY A 667 26.95 -10.11 18.37
C GLY A 667 26.43 -8.83 19.02
N GLN A 668 25.19 -8.39 18.78
CA GLN A 668 24.66 -7.12 19.31
C GLN A 668 23.58 -7.32 20.40
N SER A 669 23.79 -6.76 21.60
CA SER A 669 22.81 -6.85 22.71
C SER A 669 21.58 -5.96 22.46
N ARG A 670 20.36 -6.53 22.51
CA ARG A 670 19.09 -5.79 22.50
C ARG A 670 18.83 -5.09 23.84
N GLY A 671 19.60 -4.05 24.17
CA GLY A 671 19.45 -3.33 25.44
C GLY A 671 18.32 -2.31 25.50
N ASN A 672 17.70 -1.94 24.36
CA ASN A 672 16.88 -0.72 24.33
C ASN A 672 15.41 -0.94 24.79
N PRO A 673 14.89 -0.11 25.71
CA PRO A 673 13.47 -0.07 26.06
C PRO A 673 12.52 0.37 24.95
N LEU A 674 13.01 0.97 23.86
CA LEU A 674 12.18 1.59 22.83
C LEU A 674 12.04 0.75 21.57
N GLN A 675 10.93 0.97 20.86
CA GLN A 675 10.79 0.51 19.49
C GLN A 675 11.93 1.07 18.64
N TYR A 676 12.45 0.21 17.77
CA TYR A 676 13.51 0.55 16.83
C TYR A 676 13.04 1.66 15.88
N ASP A 677 13.75 2.80 15.87
CA ASP A 677 13.48 3.94 15.00
C ASP A 677 14.76 4.34 14.27
N LEU A 678 14.87 3.88 13.02
CA LEU A 678 16.01 4.14 12.12
C LEU A 678 16.04 5.56 11.58
N ASN A 679 14.86 6.15 11.38
CA ASN A 679 14.74 7.51 10.88
C ASN A 679 15.20 8.49 11.96
N GLY A 680 14.94 8.16 13.22
CA GLY A 680 15.29 8.95 14.37
C GLY A 680 14.53 10.26 14.43
N ILE A 681 14.67 10.96 15.55
CA ILE A 681 14.06 12.27 15.77
C ILE A 681 15.15 13.32 15.83
N VAL A 682 14.92 14.46 15.16
CA VAL A 682 15.79 15.62 15.26
C VAL A 682 15.49 16.34 16.57
N ALA A 683 16.46 16.32 17.48
CA ALA A 683 16.43 17.05 18.72
C ALA A 683 16.75 18.53 18.46
N THR A 684 15.80 19.41 18.76
CA THR A 684 15.98 20.86 18.61
C THR A 684 16.99 21.38 19.62
N TYR A 685 17.98 22.15 19.16
CA TYR A 685 18.99 22.76 20.02
C TYR A 685 18.47 24.02 20.72
N THR A 686 18.61 24.05 22.04
CA THR A 686 18.07 25.09 22.93
C THR A 686 19.17 25.78 23.76
N GLY A 687 20.45 25.47 23.51
CA GLY A 687 21.59 25.95 24.30
C GLY A 687 21.84 27.47 24.18
N GLY A 688 22.16 28.08 25.34
CA GLY A 688 22.14 29.51 25.64
C GLY A 688 23.25 30.38 25.05
N GLY A 689 23.60 30.21 23.77
CA GLY A 689 24.07 31.35 23.00
C GLY A 689 22.89 32.29 22.84
N THR A 690 23.02 33.59 23.15
CA THR A 690 22.03 34.60 22.73
C THR A 690 21.64 34.25 21.31
N PRO A 691 20.39 33.86 21.03
CA PRO A 691 20.02 33.50 19.68
C PRO A 691 20.39 34.74 18.88
N THR A 692 21.27 34.62 17.90
CA THR A 692 21.12 35.45 16.71
C THR A 692 19.67 35.20 16.36
N PRO A 693 18.76 36.17 16.61
CA PRO A 693 17.34 35.91 16.52
C PRO A 693 17.16 35.27 15.16
N THR A 694 16.73 34.01 15.11
CA THR A 694 16.38 33.38 13.85
C THR A 694 15.46 34.39 13.21
N PRO A 695 15.89 35.06 12.12
CA PRO A 695 15.17 36.22 11.63
C PRO A 695 13.76 35.71 11.40
N THR A 696 12.78 36.35 12.06
CA THR A 696 11.38 35.99 11.89
C THR A 696 11.15 35.90 10.39
N PRO A 697 10.79 34.72 9.83
CA PRO A 697 10.83 34.54 8.40
C PRO A 697 10.00 35.65 7.76
N THR A 698 10.63 36.37 6.83
CA THR A 698 9.99 37.54 6.23
C THR A 698 8.75 37.08 5.46
N SER A 699 7.64 37.81 5.60
CA SER A 699 6.45 37.49 4.81
C SER A 699 6.73 37.79 3.34
N TYR A 700 6.17 37.00 2.42
CA TYR A 700 6.39 37.19 0.98
C TYR A 700 5.99 38.58 0.47
N THR A 701 5.10 39.27 1.19
CA THR A 701 4.70 40.65 0.90
C THR A 701 5.84 41.66 1.07
N GLN A 702 6.90 41.29 1.80
CA GLN A 702 8.11 42.10 2.01
C GLN A 702 9.23 41.78 1.02
N TRP A 703 9.10 40.70 0.24
CA TRP A 703 10.10 40.37 -0.76
C TRP A 703 10.07 41.38 -1.92
N THR A 704 11.20 41.56 -2.59
CA THR A 704 11.45 42.71 -3.49
C THR A 704 11.69 42.33 -4.95
N GLY A 705 11.45 41.09 -5.33
CA GLY A 705 11.61 40.60 -6.70
C GLY A 705 10.71 41.27 -7.74
N PRO A 706 10.82 40.90 -9.02
CA PRO A 706 10.21 41.66 -10.10
C PRO A 706 8.70 41.44 -10.29
N GLY A 707 8.07 40.46 -9.64
CA GLY A 707 6.66 40.15 -9.88
C GLY A 707 5.85 39.97 -8.60
N TRP A 708 4.78 40.73 -8.45
CA TRP A 708 3.70 40.39 -7.52
C TRP A 708 2.35 40.78 -8.13
N PHE A 709 1.61 39.77 -8.58
CA PHE A 709 0.30 39.94 -9.21
C PHE A 709 -0.76 39.27 -8.35
N ASP A 710 -1.70 40.06 -7.86
CA ASP A 710 -2.73 39.61 -6.92
C ASP A 710 -4.10 39.95 -7.49
N ALA A 711 -4.85 38.91 -7.86
CA ALA A 711 -6.18 39.07 -8.45
C ALA A 711 -7.18 39.71 -7.48
N SER A 712 -6.94 39.63 -6.16
CA SER A 712 -7.85 40.20 -5.16
C SER A 712 -7.88 41.73 -5.14
N ASP A 713 -6.84 42.38 -5.68
CA ASP A 713 -6.74 43.83 -5.78
C ASP A 713 -7.32 44.39 -7.08
N THR A 714 -7.78 43.52 -7.98
CA THR A 714 -8.43 43.95 -9.22
C THR A 714 -9.80 44.54 -8.87
N ALA A 715 -9.81 45.85 -8.65
CA ALA A 715 -10.97 46.61 -8.24
C ALA A 715 -11.88 46.86 -9.46
N GLY A 716 -13.09 46.29 -9.40
CA GLY A 716 -14.25 46.82 -10.11
C GLY A 716 -14.65 46.08 -11.39
N GLY A 717 -15.84 45.49 -11.34
CA GLY A 717 -16.92 45.66 -12.32
C GLY A 717 -16.76 45.22 -13.78
N ASP A 718 -15.56 45.12 -14.33
CA ASP A 718 -15.36 44.81 -15.74
C ASP A 718 -15.39 43.30 -16.00
N VAL A 719 -16.24 42.91 -16.94
CA VAL A 719 -16.36 41.53 -17.40
C VAL A 719 -15.05 41.05 -18.06
N ALA A 720 -14.19 41.95 -18.53
CA ALA A 720 -12.96 41.63 -19.26
C ALA A 720 -11.71 42.30 -18.65
N ILE A 721 -10.73 41.50 -18.21
CA ILE A 721 -9.46 42.00 -17.68
C ILE A 721 -8.51 42.36 -18.83
N THR A 722 -8.15 43.65 -18.98
CA THR A 722 -7.18 44.12 -20.00
C THR A 722 -5.77 44.30 -19.46
N THR A 723 -5.62 44.48 -18.15
CA THR A 723 -4.33 44.68 -17.48
C THR A 723 -4.39 44.08 -16.07
N LEU A 724 -3.30 43.44 -15.65
CA LEU A 724 -3.09 43.00 -14.27
C LEU A 724 -1.88 43.75 -13.71
N VAL A 725 -2.16 44.62 -12.73
CA VAL A 725 -1.18 45.52 -12.14
C VAL A 725 -0.18 44.73 -11.30
N ASN A 726 1.10 45.06 -11.45
CA ASN A 726 2.16 44.55 -10.60
C ASN A 726 2.24 45.40 -9.32
N LYS A 727 2.10 44.76 -8.16
CA LYS A 727 2.20 45.44 -6.85
C LYS A 727 3.61 45.95 -6.56
N ARG A 728 4.62 45.46 -7.28
CA ARG A 728 6.01 45.87 -7.09
C ARG A 728 6.41 46.91 -8.12
N SER A 729 6.99 47.99 -7.62
CA SER A 729 7.51 49.07 -8.45
C SER A 729 8.58 48.55 -9.40
N GLY A 730 8.46 48.88 -10.69
CA GLY A 730 9.50 48.60 -11.69
C GLY A 730 9.40 47.25 -12.39
N GLY A 731 8.58 46.31 -11.89
CA GLY A 731 8.42 44.98 -12.51
C GLY A 731 7.63 44.95 -13.81
N GLY A 732 6.83 46.00 -14.07
CA GLY A 732 5.92 46.11 -15.23
C GLY A 732 4.62 45.35 -15.03
N ASP A 733 3.51 45.94 -15.51
CA ASP A 733 2.18 45.32 -15.50
C ASP A 733 2.07 44.24 -16.58
N LEU A 734 1.13 43.31 -16.40
CA LEU A 734 0.78 42.37 -17.46
C LEU A 734 -0.37 42.93 -18.28
N THR A 735 -0.18 43.05 -19.59
CA THR A 735 -1.19 43.52 -20.53
C THR A 735 -1.79 42.35 -21.28
N ARG A 736 -3.09 42.46 -21.58
CA ARG A 736 -3.82 41.43 -22.30
C ARG A 736 -3.36 41.34 -23.75
N GLY A 737 -3.17 40.11 -24.22
CA GLY A 737 -3.16 39.79 -25.64
C GLY A 737 -4.16 38.68 -25.97
N GLY A 738 -4.45 38.50 -27.26
CA GLY A 738 -5.48 37.57 -27.76
C GLY A 738 -6.89 38.16 -27.85
N THR A 739 -7.89 37.35 -28.20
CA THR A 739 -9.28 37.78 -28.43
C THR A 739 -10.10 37.94 -27.13
N GLY A 740 -11.14 38.79 -27.22
CA GLY A 740 -11.72 39.61 -26.14
C GLY A 740 -12.61 38.99 -25.05
N GLY A 741 -12.96 37.70 -25.04
CA GLY A 741 -13.97 37.15 -24.11
C GLY A 741 -13.51 36.32 -22.90
N SER A 742 -12.26 35.88 -22.87
CA SER A 742 -11.89 34.70 -22.07
C SER A 742 -11.10 34.94 -20.77
N ILE A 743 -10.75 36.19 -20.44
CA ILE A 743 -10.14 36.56 -19.15
C ILE A 743 -11.11 37.49 -18.43
N THR A 744 -11.77 36.97 -17.41
CA THR A 744 -12.88 37.66 -16.73
C THR A 744 -12.61 37.76 -15.24
N SER A 745 -13.14 38.78 -14.57
CA SER A 745 -13.09 38.85 -13.11
C SER A 745 -14.17 37.96 -12.50
N VAL A 746 -13.84 37.27 -11.41
CA VAL A 746 -14.81 36.53 -10.58
C VAL A 746 -14.83 37.15 -9.20
N SER A 747 -15.94 37.80 -8.87
CA SER A 747 -16.15 38.38 -7.53
C SER A 747 -16.34 37.28 -6.48
N ALA A 748 -15.74 37.46 -5.30
CA ALA A 748 -15.87 36.53 -4.17
C ALA A 748 -15.58 35.06 -4.53
N ALA A 749 -14.63 34.84 -5.43
CA ALA A 749 -14.25 33.52 -5.95
C ALA A 749 -13.72 32.56 -4.88
N GLN A 750 -13.00 33.08 -3.89
CA GLN A 750 -12.40 32.30 -2.81
C GLN A 750 -12.15 33.18 -1.58
N ASN A 751 -12.60 32.73 -0.40
CA ASN A 751 -12.47 33.46 0.87
C ASN A 751 -12.95 34.94 0.80
N GLY A 752 -14.02 35.20 0.05
CA GLY A 752 -14.57 36.55 -0.16
C GLY A 752 -13.73 37.46 -1.08
N ARG A 753 -12.64 36.96 -1.67
CA ARG A 753 -11.73 37.71 -2.56
C ARG A 753 -12.00 37.45 -4.03
N ASN A 754 -11.60 38.37 -4.89
CA ASN A 754 -11.73 38.24 -6.34
C ASN A 754 -10.67 37.30 -6.92
N ALA A 755 -10.98 36.70 -8.08
CA ALA A 755 -10.05 35.93 -8.89
C ALA A 755 -10.14 36.35 -10.36
N ILE A 756 -9.15 35.95 -11.15
CA ILE A 756 -9.21 36.07 -12.62
C ILE A 756 -9.56 34.70 -13.19
N ARG A 757 -10.72 34.59 -13.81
CA ARG A 757 -11.11 33.37 -14.51
C ARG A 757 -10.62 33.39 -15.94
N LEU A 758 -9.87 32.35 -16.26
CA LEU A 758 -9.50 31.99 -17.61
C LEU A 758 -10.48 30.92 -18.11
N VAL A 759 -11.20 31.22 -19.20
CA VAL A 759 -11.99 30.24 -19.94
C VAL A 759 -11.31 29.95 -21.26
N ARG A 760 -10.85 28.72 -21.44
CA ARG A 760 -10.27 28.25 -22.70
C ARG A 760 -11.26 28.40 -23.84
N ASP A 761 -10.85 29.11 -24.89
CA ASP A 761 -11.55 29.10 -26.18
C ASP A 761 -10.94 27.99 -27.06
N ILE A 762 -11.65 26.87 -27.17
CA ILE A 762 -11.23 25.74 -28.01
C ILE A 762 -11.50 25.96 -29.50
N SER A 763 -12.22 27.03 -29.87
CA SER A 763 -12.70 27.22 -31.24
C SER A 763 -11.66 27.82 -32.19
N SER A 764 -10.55 28.37 -31.69
CA SER A 764 -9.49 28.93 -32.53
C SER A 764 -8.11 28.87 -31.87
N ALA A 765 -7.14 28.25 -32.55
CA ALA A 765 -5.74 28.22 -32.13
C ALA A 765 -5.07 29.61 -32.10
N SER A 766 -5.67 30.62 -32.77
CA SER A 766 -5.17 32.00 -32.78
C SER A 766 -5.84 32.89 -31.74
N ALA A 767 -6.84 32.38 -31.03
CA ALA A 767 -7.69 33.11 -30.08
C ALA A 767 -7.27 32.85 -28.63
N VAL A 768 -5.96 32.83 -28.34
CA VAL A 768 -5.45 32.48 -27.02
C VAL A 768 -5.50 33.69 -26.08
N PRO A 769 -6.35 33.73 -25.05
CA PRO A 769 -6.26 34.76 -24.02
C PRO A 769 -4.96 34.60 -23.22
N TYR A 770 -4.19 35.68 -23.08
CA TYR A 770 -3.03 35.71 -22.17
C TYR A 770 -2.82 37.11 -21.57
N LEU A 771 -2.02 37.16 -20.49
CA LEU A 771 -1.49 38.40 -19.94
C LEU A 771 0.03 38.35 -20.06
N ALA A 772 0.64 39.36 -20.70
CA ALA A 772 2.07 39.40 -20.97
C ALA A 772 2.72 40.66 -20.39
N ALA A 773 3.91 40.49 -19.83
CA ALA A 773 4.78 41.63 -19.53
C ALA A 773 5.42 42.16 -20.82
N ALA A 774 5.91 43.40 -20.81
CA ALA A 774 6.73 43.92 -21.91
C ALA A 774 8.01 43.09 -22.08
N ASP A 775 8.54 42.99 -23.31
CA ASP A 775 9.75 42.21 -23.63
C ASP A 775 10.98 42.65 -22.80
N ASN A 776 11.03 43.92 -22.37
CA ASN A 776 12.11 44.51 -21.57
C ASN A 776 11.75 44.69 -20.09
N ALA A 777 10.60 44.19 -19.62
CA ALA A 777 10.24 44.24 -18.21
C ALA A 777 11.22 43.37 -17.39
N PRO A 778 11.58 43.74 -16.14
CA PRO A 778 12.49 42.95 -15.32
C PRO A 778 12.09 41.48 -15.17
N ILE A 779 10.79 41.20 -15.04
CA ILE A 779 10.22 39.85 -14.98
C ILE A 779 10.40 39.06 -16.28
N SER A 780 10.48 39.72 -17.44
CA SER A 780 10.79 39.09 -18.73
C SER A 780 12.29 38.82 -18.85
N THR A 781 13.12 39.79 -18.44
CA THR A 781 14.58 39.69 -18.58
C THR A 781 15.25 38.74 -17.59
N MET A 782 14.63 38.43 -16.44
CA MET A 782 15.24 37.55 -15.43
C MET A 782 15.44 36.10 -15.89
N TRP A 783 14.75 35.70 -16.96
CA TRP A 783 14.84 34.37 -17.55
C TRP A 783 15.86 34.31 -18.70
N ALA A 784 16.58 35.40 -18.98
CA ALA A 784 17.64 35.44 -19.98
C ALA A 784 19.01 35.22 -19.32
N GLY A 785 19.92 34.53 -20.02
CA GLY A 785 21.27 34.27 -19.51
C GLY A 785 21.43 32.94 -18.78
N ASP A 786 22.37 32.91 -17.82
CA ASP A 786 22.67 31.74 -16.98
C ASP A 786 21.59 31.52 -15.92
N ASP A 787 21.51 30.29 -15.38
CA ASP A 787 20.57 29.91 -14.33
C ASP A 787 20.76 30.75 -13.05
N LEU A 788 20.05 31.87 -12.94
CA LEU A 788 20.05 32.70 -11.74
C LEU A 788 19.17 32.06 -10.65
N PRO A 789 19.46 32.31 -9.37
CA PRO A 789 18.54 31.96 -8.30
C PRO A 789 17.20 32.68 -8.47
N TYR A 790 16.09 31.99 -8.24
CA TYR A 790 14.76 32.60 -8.26
C TYR A 790 13.78 31.84 -7.35
N VAL A 791 12.69 32.49 -6.97
CA VAL A 791 11.53 31.84 -6.34
C VAL A 791 10.27 32.23 -7.10
N VAL A 792 9.38 31.27 -7.33
CA VAL A 792 8.03 31.51 -7.86
C VAL A 792 7.02 30.92 -6.88
N LEU A 793 6.08 31.75 -6.42
CA LEU A 793 4.90 31.31 -5.70
C LEU A 793 3.67 31.54 -6.57
N LEU A 794 2.83 30.52 -6.75
CA LEU A 794 1.63 30.61 -7.56
C LEU A 794 0.45 30.00 -6.79
N VAL A 795 -0.69 30.70 -6.83
CA VAL A 795 -1.96 30.19 -6.32
C VAL A 795 -3.03 30.24 -7.42
N PHE A 796 -3.67 29.11 -7.68
CA PHE A 796 -4.77 28.99 -8.65
C PHE A 796 -5.74 27.88 -8.25
N LYS A 797 -6.96 27.87 -8.80
CA LYS A 797 -7.94 26.80 -8.64
C LYS A 797 -8.37 26.28 -10.03
N PRO A 798 -8.06 25.02 -10.38
CA PRO A 798 -8.61 24.42 -11.58
C PRO A 798 -10.14 24.37 -11.50
N THR A 799 -10.81 24.76 -12.58
CA THR A 799 -12.27 24.66 -12.72
C THR A 799 -12.71 23.51 -13.62
N ASP A 800 -11.75 22.84 -14.27
CA ASP A 800 -11.95 21.61 -15.03
C ASP A 800 -10.75 20.66 -14.92
N THR A 801 -10.90 19.49 -15.55
CA THR A 801 -9.89 18.43 -15.59
C THR A 801 -8.86 18.59 -16.70
N ASN A 802 -8.99 19.62 -17.56
CA ASN A 802 -8.10 19.79 -18.71
C ASN A 802 -6.69 20.07 -18.25
N THR A 803 -5.69 19.72 -19.05
CA THR A 803 -4.28 19.91 -18.72
C THR A 803 -3.78 21.26 -19.22
N GLY A 804 -2.85 21.88 -18.49
CA GLY A 804 -2.33 23.18 -18.90
C GLY A 804 -1.43 23.91 -17.94
N TYR A 805 -0.96 25.08 -18.39
CA TYR A 805 0.06 25.88 -17.73
C TYR A 805 -0.52 27.21 -17.20
N PRO A 806 -0.43 27.46 -15.88
CA PRO A 806 -0.88 28.73 -15.33
C PRO A 806 0.05 29.91 -15.67
N PHE A 807 1.34 29.67 -15.91
CA PHE A 807 2.30 30.68 -16.39
C PHE A 807 3.38 30.05 -17.27
N ALA A 808 4.08 30.88 -18.06
CA ALA A 808 5.27 30.52 -18.82
C ALA A 808 6.18 31.76 -19.04
N ALA A 809 7.48 31.53 -19.17
CA ALA A 809 8.42 32.54 -19.66
C ALA A 809 9.09 31.98 -20.92
N SER A 810 8.64 32.37 -22.12
CA SER A 810 9.20 31.79 -23.35
C SER A 810 9.18 32.67 -24.60
N ARG A 811 10.15 32.41 -25.48
CA ARG A 811 10.30 32.83 -26.87
C ARG A 811 11.08 31.72 -27.60
N VAL A 812 10.40 30.64 -27.99
CA VAL A 812 11.03 29.48 -28.64
C VAL A 812 11.20 29.75 -30.14
N ASN A 813 12.44 29.90 -30.61
CA ASN A 813 12.73 30.08 -32.04
C ASN A 813 12.94 28.71 -32.73
N GLY A 814 11.95 28.21 -33.47
CA GLY A 814 12.14 27.12 -34.44
C GLY A 814 11.17 25.93 -34.32
N SER A 815 11.37 24.92 -35.18
CA SER A 815 10.58 23.68 -35.27
C SER A 815 10.80 22.70 -34.12
N ALA A 816 11.57 23.08 -33.11
CA ALA A 816 11.66 22.39 -31.83
C ALA A 816 10.53 22.92 -30.93
N VAL A 817 9.32 22.42 -31.18
CA VAL A 817 8.07 22.73 -30.46
C VAL A 817 8.10 22.33 -28.97
N ASP A 818 9.18 21.70 -28.48
CA ASP A 818 9.28 21.06 -27.16
C ASP A 818 10.31 21.72 -26.22
N GLN A 819 10.50 23.06 -26.29
CA GLN A 819 11.54 23.75 -25.51
C GLN A 819 10.99 24.89 -24.63
N VAL A 820 10.31 24.54 -23.54
CA VAL A 820 10.06 25.42 -22.37
C VAL A 820 10.35 24.65 -21.06
N ALA A 821 11.56 24.07 -21.00
CA ALA A 821 12.53 23.82 -19.90
C ALA A 821 12.19 23.07 -18.60
N TYR A 822 12.20 21.71 -18.46
CA TYR A 822 12.29 20.98 -17.15
C TYR A 822 13.73 21.13 -16.59
N VAL A 823 13.96 21.38 -15.28
CA VAL A 823 15.32 21.51 -14.69
C VAL A 823 15.64 20.39 -13.70
N SER A 824 16.81 19.77 -13.84
CA SER A 824 17.52 19.08 -12.75
C SER A 824 19.06 19.14 -12.95
N ARG A 825 19.85 18.45 -12.11
CA ARG A 825 21.27 18.09 -12.27
C ARG A 825 21.49 16.57 -12.29
N ASN A 826 22.56 16.10 -12.96
CA ASN A 826 23.06 14.72 -12.90
C ASN A 826 24.03 14.52 -11.72
N GLY A 827 23.95 13.37 -11.06
CA GLY A 827 24.58 13.06 -9.78
C GLY A 827 26.09 12.75 -9.78
N THR A 828 26.86 12.97 -10.86
CA THR A 828 28.30 12.60 -10.88
C THR A 828 29.28 13.44 -11.72
N ALA A 829 28.94 14.61 -12.30
CA ALA A 829 29.92 15.35 -13.13
C ALA A 829 30.06 16.86 -12.80
N SER A 830 31.29 17.32 -12.64
CA SER A 830 31.69 18.71 -12.83
C SER A 830 31.65 19.07 -14.32
N SER A 831 30.66 19.87 -14.73
CA SER A 831 30.52 20.57 -16.02
C SER A 831 30.87 19.80 -17.31
N VAL A 832 29.88 19.27 -18.05
CA VAL A 832 29.99 19.05 -19.52
C VAL A 832 28.69 19.45 -20.23
N ARG A 833 28.85 20.25 -21.28
CA ARG A 833 27.80 20.92 -22.09
C ARG A 833 27.36 20.04 -23.28
N LYS A 834 26.04 19.96 -23.50
CA LYS A 834 25.27 19.44 -24.67
C LYS A 834 25.29 17.91 -24.94
N LYS A 835 24.08 17.33 -25.11
CA LYS A 835 23.85 16.08 -25.87
C LYS A 835 22.67 16.26 -26.83
N SER A 836 22.94 16.19 -28.12
CA SER A 836 21.93 16.18 -29.19
C SER A 836 21.39 14.76 -29.41
N GLY A 837 20.11 14.54 -29.13
CA GLY A 837 19.38 13.30 -29.43
C GLY A 837 17.86 13.56 -29.45
N THR A 838 17.17 12.99 -30.43
CA THR A 838 15.73 13.11 -30.69
C THR A 838 14.88 12.34 -29.68
N ALA A 839 14.72 12.90 -28.48
CA ALA A 839 13.75 12.43 -27.50
C ALA A 839 12.87 13.61 -27.08
N SER A 840 11.56 13.42 -27.23
CA SER A 840 10.47 14.31 -26.86
C SER A 840 10.36 14.48 -25.33
N GLN A 841 10.00 15.68 -24.88
CA GLN A 841 9.46 16.09 -23.56
C GLN A 841 10.44 16.68 -22.54
N ASN A 842 10.63 18.02 -22.56
CA ASN A 842 11.53 18.75 -21.66
C ASN A 842 10.99 20.14 -21.17
N ASP A 843 9.92 20.26 -20.33
CA ASP A 843 9.36 21.57 -19.89
C ASP A 843 9.10 21.86 -18.36
N VAL A 844 9.50 23.02 -17.78
CA VAL A 844 9.23 23.53 -16.41
C VAL A 844 8.07 24.46 -16.60
N THR A 845 6.97 23.86 -16.29
CA THR A 845 5.71 24.50 -16.03
C THR A 845 5.06 23.59 -15.01
N ALA A 846 4.28 24.16 -14.08
CA ALA A 846 3.38 23.35 -13.27
C ALA A 846 2.27 22.83 -14.20
N SER A 847 2.60 21.95 -15.15
CA SER A 847 1.58 21.21 -15.86
C SER A 847 0.96 20.21 -14.93
N SER A 848 -0.33 20.18 -15.01
CA SER A 848 -1.14 19.01 -14.71
C SER A 848 -1.29 18.26 -16.00
N ALA A 849 -0.35 17.39 -16.31
CA ALA A 849 -0.66 16.23 -17.13
C ALA A 849 -1.57 15.32 -16.28
N ASN A 850 -2.87 15.63 -16.24
CA ASN A 850 -3.95 14.97 -15.50
C ASN A 850 -3.83 15.00 -13.96
N GLY A 851 -4.93 15.25 -13.25
CA GLY A 851 -5.03 14.92 -11.81
C GLY A 851 -4.90 16.04 -10.79
N ASP A 852 -5.00 17.33 -11.17
CA ASP A 852 -5.30 18.35 -10.16
C ASP A 852 -6.76 18.22 -9.72
N VAL A 853 -7.03 18.35 -8.42
CA VAL A 853 -8.40 18.31 -7.89
C VAL A 853 -9.16 19.56 -8.35
N VAL A 854 -10.19 19.36 -9.16
CA VAL A 854 -11.09 20.44 -9.61
C VAL A 854 -11.76 21.08 -8.39
N GLY A 855 -11.80 22.41 -8.35
CA GLY A 855 -12.47 23.16 -7.30
C GLY A 855 -11.65 23.42 -6.04
N THR A 856 -10.41 22.93 -5.95
CA THR A 856 -9.52 23.15 -4.80
C THR A 856 -8.41 24.16 -5.14
N PRO A 857 -8.16 25.18 -4.28
CA PRO A 857 -6.98 26.04 -4.41
C PRO A 857 -5.68 25.25 -4.29
N ILE A 858 -4.79 25.47 -5.25
CA ILE A 858 -3.46 24.88 -5.33
C ILE A 858 -2.43 25.97 -5.04
N VAL A 859 -1.47 25.66 -4.17
CA VAL A 859 -0.30 26.49 -3.90
C VAL A 859 0.92 25.76 -4.46
N VAL A 860 1.64 26.45 -5.34
CA VAL A 860 2.91 26.00 -5.92
C VAL A 860 4.00 26.93 -5.43
N ALA A 861 5.07 26.37 -4.88
CA ALA A 861 6.32 27.10 -4.67
C ALA A 861 7.43 26.42 -5.45
N ILE A 862 8.21 27.21 -6.19
CA ILE A 862 9.38 26.77 -6.94
C ILE A 862 10.55 27.59 -6.42
N ARG A 863 11.61 26.93 -5.95
CA ARG A 863 12.87 27.57 -5.60
C ARG A 863 13.96 27.06 -6.50
N HIS A 864 14.64 27.98 -7.17
CA HIS A 864 15.86 27.72 -7.90
C HIS A 864 17.03 28.41 -7.18
N THR A 865 18.09 27.69 -6.86
CA THR A 865 19.29 28.25 -6.18
C THR A 865 20.38 28.65 -7.17
N GLY A 866 20.09 28.63 -8.47
CA GLY A 866 21.06 28.65 -9.57
C GLY A 866 21.72 27.29 -9.81
N THR A 867 21.54 26.34 -8.87
CA THR A 867 22.22 25.05 -8.91
C THR A 867 21.31 23.87 -8.55
N SER A 868 20.27 24.11 -7.78
CA SER A 868 19.24 23.14 -7.39
C SER A 868 17.86 23.74 -7.62
N LEU A 869 16.88 22.86 -7.80
CA LEU A 869 15.47 23.21 -7.91
C LEU A 869 14.68 22.43 -6.85
N ASP A 870 13.90 23.14 -6.05
CA ASP A 870 12.98 22.57 -5.08
C ASP A 870 11.56 23.01 -5.43
N ILE A 871 10.60 22.08 -5.36
CA ILE A 871 9.20 22.34 -5.69
C ILE A 871 8.33 21.84 -4.53
N TRP A 872 7.46 22.73 -4.03
CA TRP A 872 6.38 22.38 -3.12
C TRP A 872 5.05 22.49 -3.86
N TYR A 873 4.24 21.44 -3.77
CA TYR A 873 2.97 21.32 -4.47
C TYR A 873 1.98 20.60 -3.56
N ASN A 874 0.86 21.25 -3.21
CA ASN A 874 -0.13 20.68 -2.28
C ASN A 874 -1.12 19.70 -2.94
N SER A 875 -0.88 19.27 -4.20
CA SER A 875 -1.60 18.15 -4.80
C SER A 875 -0.81 16.85 -4.62
N THR A 876 -1.47 15.83 -4.10
CA THR A 876 -0.88 14.52 -3.78
C THR A 876 -0.56 13.64 -5.00
N THR A 877 -0.83 14.11 -6.21
CA THR A 877 -0.85 13.32 -7.45
C THR A 877 0.41 13.45 -8.33
N LYS A 878 1.47 14.17 -7.91
CA LYS A 878 2.58 14.49 -8.83
C LYS A 878 3.98 14.45 -8.20
N PHE A 879 4.97 14.11 -9.04
CA PHE A 879 6.40 14.17 -8.77
C PHE A 879 7.11 15.12 -9.74
N ALA A 880 8.24 15.70 -9.33
CA ALA A 880 9.13 16.49 -10.19
C ALA A 880 10.21 15.59 -10.83
N SER A 881 10.44 15.72 -12.15
CA SER A 881 11.49 14.98 -12.86
C SER A 881 12.89 15.44 -12.45
N THR A 882 13.81 14.51 -12.24
CA THR A 882 15.19 14.77 -11.77
C THR A 882 16.23 14.66 -12.89
N VAL A 883 15.93 14.98 -14.17
CA VAL A 883 16.93 15.04 -15.28
C VAL A 883 17.16 16.46 -15.85
N ALA A 884 18.44 16.87 -15.97
CA ALA A 884 18.94 18.18 -16.43
C ALA A 884 18.89 18.32 -17.96
N GLN A 885 18.33 19.40 -18.52
CA GLN A 885 18.04 19.40 -19.96
C GLN A 885 18.52 20.58 -20.83
N ASP A 886 19.09 21.66 -20.29
CA ASP A 886 19.97 22.52 -21.09
C ASP A 886 20.95 23.33 -20.22
N THR A 887 22.11 23.67 -20.77
CA THR A 887 23.20 24.42 -20.10
C THR A 887 23.69 25.60 -20.94
N ALA A 888 22.99 25.92 -22.05
CA ALA A 888 23.27 27.08 -22.87
C ALA A 888 22.45 28.29 -22.37
N ALA A 889 23.11 29.41 -22.12
CA ALA A 889 22.45 30.67 -21.81
C ALA A 889 21.43 31.02 -22.91
N LEU A 890 20.20 31.37 -22.52
CA LEU A 890 19.18 31.82 -23.44
C LEU A 890 19.60 33.19 -24.01
N GLY A 891 19.99 33.22 -25.29
CA GLY A 891 20.57 34.40 -25.94
C GLY A 891 19.57 35.52 -26.29
N THR A 892 18.27 35.31 -26.06
CA THR A 892 17.23 36.33 -26.27
C THR A 892 16.36 36.50 -25.03
N PRO A 893 15.93 37.74 -24.70
CA PRO A 893 14.94 37.98 -23.65
C PRO A 893 13.72 37.09 -23.84
N GLN A 894 13.33 36.39 -22.78
CA GLN A 894 12.07 35.66 -22.73
C GLN A 894 10.97 36.64 -22.36
N VAL A 895 9.77 36.45 -22.88
CA VAL A 895 8.63 37.30 -22.51
C VAL A 895 7.81 36.54 -21.49
N PHE A 896 7.64 37.12 -20.31
CA PHE A 896 6.83 36.53 -19.25
C PHE A 896 5.35 36.59 -19.62
N ARG A 897 4.64 35.47 -19.52
CA ARG A 897 3.21 35.33 -19.82
C ARG A 897 2.48 34.52 -18.76
N LEU A 898 1.27 34.93 -18.45
CA LEU A 898 0.26 34.07 -17.85
C LEU A 898 -0.57 33.42 -18.95
N PHE A 899 -0.95 32.15 -18.74
CA PHE A 899 -1.93 31.41 -19.53
C PHE A 899 -1.57 31.07 -21.00
N ALA A 900 -0.37 31.39 -21.47
CA ALA A 900 0.06 31.05 -22.82
C ALA A 900 1.58 30.88 -22.93
N VAL A 901 1.98 30.15 -23.96
CA VAL A 901 3.37 29.90 -24.34
C VAL A 901 3.58 30.31 -25.81
N MET A 902 4.73 30.88 -26.15
CA MET A 902 5.08 31.10 -27.56
C MET A 902 5.87 29.93 -28.13
N VAL A 903 5.44 29.49 -29.31
CA VAL A 903 6.09 28.44 -30.08
C VAL A 903 6.31 28.95 -31.52
N GLY A 904 7.56 29.25 -31.85
CA GLY A 904 7.89 30.01 -33.06
C GLY A 904 7.33 31.42 -33.01
N SER A 905 6.65 31.84 -34.09
CA SER A 905 5.86 33.09 -34.13
C SER A 905 4.42 32.91 -33.64
N GLY A 906 4.01 31.68 -33.33
CA GLY A 906 2.66 31.35 -32.88
C GLY A 906 2.55 31.30 -31.37
N ILE A 907 1.33 31.51 -30.86
CA ILE A 907 0.99 31.28 -29.46
C ILE A 907 0.29 29.93 -29.40
N GLN A 908 0.78 28.99 -28.59
CA GLN A 908 0.10 27.72 -28.37
C GLN A 908 -0.62 27.70 -27.02
N THR A 909 -1.79 27.07 -27.01
CA THR A 909 -2.59 26.85 -25.80
C THR A 909 -2.36 25.47 -25.25
N VAL A 910 -1.94 25.40 -24.01
CA VAL A 910 -2.18 24.23 -23.16
C VAL A 910 -2.95 24.79 -21.98
N GLN A 911 -4.21 25.17 -22.20
CA GLN A 911 -5.00 25.94 -21.23
C GLN A 911 -5.90 25.02 -20.40
N LYS A 912 -5.86 25.19 -19.09
CA LYS A 912 -6.92 24.71 -18.17
C LYS A 912 -7.94 25.83 -18.01
N ASN A 913 -9.22 25.50 -17.82
CA ASN A 913 -10.11 26.48 -17.22
C ASN A 913 -9.70 26.64 -15.75
N LEU A 914 -9.33 27.84 -15.32
CA LEU A 914 -8.86 28.07 -13.95
C LEU A 914 -9.29 29.43 -13.42
N ASP A 915 -9.36 29.52 -12.10
CA ASP A 915 -9.40 30.78 -11.36
C ASP A 915 -7.97 31.06 -10.87
N PHE A 916 -7.32 32.07 -11.44
CA PHE A 916 -6.03 32.58 -11.00
C PHE A 916 -6.21 33.50 -9.80
N TYR A 917 -5.39 33.30 -8.77
CA TYR A 917 -5.46 34.07 -7.54
C TYR A 917 -4.24 34.97 -7.35
N GLU A 918 -3.04 34.40 -7.35
CA GLU A 918 -1.84 35.16 -7.00
C GLU A 918 -0.56 34.56 -7.58
N LEU A 919 0.39 35.42 -7.95
CA LEU A 919 1.72 35.06 -8.41
C LEU A 919 2.76 36.01 -7.78
N VAL A 920 3.81 35.45 -7.20
CA VAL A 920 4.98 36.17 -6.66
C VAL A 920 6.24 35.61 -7.31
N ILE A 921 7.13 36.48 -7.77
CA ILE A 921 8.39 36.11 -8.41
C ILE A 921 9.57 36.89 -7.80
N GLU A 922 10.61 36.16 -7.42
CA GLU A 922 11.86 36.63 -6.86
C GLU A 922 13.04 36.33 -7.77
N THR A 923 14.02 37.26 -7.82
CA THR A 923 15.33 37.05 -8.47
C THR A 923 16.39 36.55 -7.49
N ALA A 924 15.98 36.14 -6.29
CA ALA A 924 16.82 35.55 -5.27
C ALA A 924 16.18 34.26 -4.76
N SER A 925 17.00 33.35 -4.27
CA SER A 925 16.53 32.17 -3.53
C SER A 925 16.17 32.57 -2.10
N HIS A 926 15.09 31.99 -1.56
CA HIS A 926 14.69 32.14 -0.16
C HIS A 926 14.94 30.86 0.64
N SER A 927 15.05 31.00 1.96
CA SER A 927 15.20 29.86 2.87
C SER A 927 13.93 28.99 2.91
N ASP A 928 14.05 27.72 3.29
CA ASP A 928 12.89 26.82 3.43
C ASP A 928 11.86 27.38 4.41
N ALA A 929 12.30 28.01 5.50
CA ALA A 929 11.43 28.62 6.50
C ALA A 929 10.63 29.80 5.92
N GLU A 930 11.23 30.63 5.07
CA GLU A 930 10.54 31.73 4.40
C GLU A 930 9.55 31.21 3.35
N ILE A 931 9.91 30.17 2.60
CA ILE A 931 9.01 29.56 1.61
C ILE A 931 7.83 28.88 2.31
N GLN A 932 8.08 28.11 3.37
CA GLN A 932 7.02 27.47 4.16
C GLN A 932 6.10 28.50 4.80
N LYS A 933 6.66 29.60 5.32
CA LYS A 933 5.84 30.71 5.82
C LYS A 933 5.01 31.34 4.69
N ALA A 934 5.60 31.57 3.52
CA ALA A 934 4.88 32.15 2.39
C ALA A 934 3.74 31.25 1.89
N ILE A 935 3.97 29.94 1.81
CA ILE A 935 2.94 28.94 1.50
C ILE A 935 1.81 29.01 2.53
N THR A 936 2.14 29.12 3.82
CA THR A 936 1.17 29.23 4.92
C THR A 936 0.36 30.53 4.85
N ASP A 937 1.03 31.66 4.59
CA ASP A 937 0.39 32.97 4.44
C ASP A 937 -0.57 32.96 3.23
N LEU A 938 -0.17 32.37 2.09
CA LEU A 938 -0.99 32.23 0.88
C LEU A 938 -2.18 31.28 1.08
N ALA A 939 -1.95 30.13 1.71
CA ALA A 939 -3.00 29.17 2.04
C ALA A 939 -4.06 29.79 2.97
N THR A 940 -3.61 30.56 3.97
CA THR A 940 -4.50 31.31 4.88
C THR A 940 -5.29 32.37 4.13
N LYS A 941 -4.63 33.16 3.27
CA LYS A 941 -5.27 34.21 2.47
C LYS A 941 -6.37 33.66 1.57
N TRP A 942 -6.12 32.53 0.91
CA TRP A 942 -7.01 31.92 -0.08
C TRP A 942 -7.82 30.73 0.44
N GLY A 943 -7.84 30.48 1.76
CA GLY A 943 -8.68 29.47 2.39
C GLY A 943 -8.40 28.03 1.92
N GLY A 944 -7.13 27.69 1.66
CA GLY A 944 -6.71 26.31 1.38
C GLY A 944 -6.13 25.66 2.63
N SER A 945 -6.44 24.38 2.88
CA SER A 945 -5.69 23.56 3.84
C SER A 945 -4.41 23.07 3.16
N LEU A 946 -3.26 23.28 3.81
CA LEU A 946 -2.03 22.57 3.46
C LEU A 946 -2.18 21.13 3.96
N ALA A 947 -2.24 20.18 3.03
CA ALA A 947 -2.17 18.76 3.37
C ALA A 947 -0.73 18.36 3.67
#